data_AF-A0A1G4BJN4-F1
#
_entry.id   AF-A0A1G4BJN4-F1
#
_cell.length_a   1.000
_cell.length_b   1.000
_cell.length_c   1.000
_cell.angle_alpha   90.00
_cell.angle_beta   90.00
_cell.angle_gamma   90.00
#
_symmetry.space_group_name_H-M   'P 1'
#
loop_
_entity.id
_entity.type
_entity.pdbx_description
1 polymer ?
#
loop_
_entity_poly.entity_id
_entity_poly.type
_entity_poly.pdbx_seq_one_letter_code
_entity_poly.pdbx_strand_id
1 'polypeptide(L)'
;MPPVAPRIRSLLFWALSCASQVSAQKPSSQCSLEKVAALLTPDNQAGVLTALHLSDNGTFGEVGNIAYPKNATHLPSLCVVSVNVTSSSTSSYTFGLFLPDGWNHRFLAVGNGGFSGGINWYDMGTGVKYGFATMSTSTGHNSSNQDMGWALNNPETKADWAGRSLHGSTVVAKQIVEGYYGVAANRSYYSGCSTGGRQGVKSAQDHPEDFDGILAGAPAWMSTSQQLWQLKVGAVNLPEEGPGYLPPAIFEVISDEVLQQCDGSDGIVDGVIMDPAHCNFRPEKLLCNASSSTTNRSACLTAPQVSTLRQLYLPLVQLDANVHNVTYVYPNFGLGSEQQMPASFGTGNEPSLYGTEYAKNYLFDDPSWDWTTQFDYSTFAEAARLNPGNVNADHFDLSAFHGRGGKLVQYHGYADGLIPTDVSRVLYDETWAAMAARGVDLDEFYRLFFVPGMQHCSGGVYDAPWYFGGSGHAADLESNGQHVFPVPGVDDARHDVLLALVAWVEGGEGVREVVATKFVNDTVGEGMLRQRPIYGTFGLANYPALFSRPSQIRRMLEDDDMPVDDAPEDEGQGSPRQTYNFAPGYHGVVYRADVPDRGAVHRRNHSRGEQDSAAADATSSQPKNSGGIDDSSVKYKMQSMQWGLIPFWTKRDPGYAVLSKTINCRDDSLSTPGGMWSTMKAGKRCIVVAQGFYEWLKNGKEKMPHFVKRRDGQLMCFAGLWDCAQYEDSQDKRYTYTIITTDSNKQLKFLHDRMPVILNPGSKEIKTWLDPKRHEWSKELQDLLKPFDGQLECYPVSKEVGKVGNNSPSFIIPVASKENKANIANFFANASAKQKSKEATKLEPSVEAREEQPGESQAGQDQPVPEAIAKADEEKDGPEVAGIKRDAPDAGGDADEEPPRKTSRVSPVKSRQSKINPTSNGNKSPVKAKQGGTQKITKFFANSS
;
A
#
# COMPACT_ATOMS: atom_id res chain seq x y z
N MET A 1 -26.83 -52.32 42.03
CA MET A 1 -25.42 -51.97 42.34
C MET A 1 -25.17 -50.53 41.88
N PRO A 2 -24.19 -49.80 42.45
CA PRO A 2 -24.43 -48.42 42.89
C PRO A 2 -24.19 -47.31 41.85
N PRO A 3 -24.75 -46.10 42.07
CA PRO A 3 -24.53 -44.90 41.25
C PRO A 3 -23.51 -43.94 41.91
N VAL A 4 -23.65 -42.63 41.61
CA VAL A 4 -23.08 -41.43 42.26
C VAL A 4 -21.92 -40.73 41.53
N ALA A 5 -22.17 -39.47 41.19
CA ALA A 5 -21.20 -38.37 41.11
C ALA A 5 -21.73 -37.20 41.98
N PRO A 6 -20.93 -36.15 42.24
CA PRO A 6 -19.47 -36.05 42.30
C PRO A 6 -18.99 -35.91 43.77
N ARG A 7 -17.70 -35.64 44.01
CA ARG A 7 -17.22 -35.18 45.33
C ARG A 7 -16.25 -34.00 45.25
N ILE A 8 -16.78 -32.83 45.60
CA ILE A 8 -16.02 -31.67 46.07
C ILE A 8 -15.18 -32.09 47.29
N ARG A 9 -13.94 -31.58 47.40
CA ARG A 9 -13.16 -31.59 48.65
C ARG A 9 -12.73 -30.18 49.00
N SER A 10 -13.39 -29.61 50.00
CA SER A 10 -13.00 -28.34 50.62
C SER A 10 -11.77 -28.53 51.50
N LEU A 11 -10.82 -27.60 51.43
CA LEU A 11 -9.83 -27.36 52.47
C LEU A 11 -9.76 -25.83 52.71
N LEU A 12 -10.44 -25.38 53.77
CA LEU A 12 -10.19 -24.09 54.40
C LEU A 12 -9.25 -24.27 55.59
N PHE A 13 -8.69 -23.16 56.07
CA PHE A 13 -7.66 -23.06 57.13
C PHE A 13 -6.31 -23.66 56.68
N TRP A 14 -5.22 -22.90 56.62
CA TRP A 14 -4.80 -21.85 57.55
C TRP A 14 -4.77 -20.43 56.97
N ALA A 15 -5.13 -19.45 57.80
CA ALA A 15 -4.84 -18.03 57.58
C ALA A 15 -4.61 -17.34 58.94
N LEU A 16 -3.36 -16.98 59.24
CA LEU A 16 -2.95 -15.94 60.21
C LEU A 16 -1.44 -15.67 60.03
N SER A 17 -1.00 -14.45 60.34
CA SER A 17 0.36 -13.92 60.13
C SER A 17 0.80 -13.83 58.64
N CYS A 18 1.13 -12.67 58.07
CA CYS A 18 1.11 -11.30 58.61
C CYS A 18 0.33 -10.37 57.68
N ALA A 19 -0.80 -9.85 58.15
CA ALA A 19 -1.46 -8.71 57.54
C ALA A 19 -0.75 -7.41 58.00
N SER A 20 0.51 -7.23 57.58
CA SER A 20 1.13 -5.90 57.61
C SER A 20 0.28 -4.98 56.75
N GLN A 21 -0.36 -4.00 57.39
CA GLN A 21 -1.10 -2.96 56.68
C GLN A 21 -0.10 -2.13 55.87
N VAL A 22 0.07 -2.48 54.61
CA VAL A 22 0.67 -1.60 53.61
C VAL A 22 -0.32 -0.45 53.41
N SER A 23 -0.21 0.55 54.28
CA SER A 23 -0.78 1.87 54.04
C SER A 23 -0.25 2.32 52.69
N ALA A 24 -1.13 2.47 51.69
CA ALA A 24 -0.76 2.88 50.35
C ALA A 24 0.01 4.21 50.41
N GLN A 25 1.34 4.12 50.28
CA GLN A 25 2.20 5.30 50.25
C GLN A 25 1.94 5.99 48.92
N LYS A 26 1.77 7.32 48.93
CA LYS A 26 1.54 8.07 47.69
C LYS A 26 2.70 7.81 46.71
N PRO A 27 2.48 7.65 45.40
CA PRO A 27 3.55 7.31 44.46
C PRO A 27 4.74 8.27 44.56
N SER A 28 4.51 9.58 44.58
CA SER A 28 5.53 10.61 44.85
C SER A 28 6.42 10.36 46.09
N SER A 29 5.91 9.72 47.15
CA SER A 29 6.70 9.36 48.33
C SER A 29 7.54 8.08 48.17
N GLN A 30 7.34 7.32 47.09
CA GLN A 30 8.18 6.18 46.69
C GLN A 30 9.36 6.59 45.81
N CYS A 31 9.36 7.81 45.27
CA CYS A 31 10.38 8.30 44.35
C CYS A 31 11.68 8.72 45.06
N SER A 32 12.54 7.75 45.38
CA SER A 32 13.93 7.99 45.78
C SER A 32 14.85 6.85 45.32
N LEU A 33 16.14 7.12 45.16
CA LEU A 33 17.10 6.16 44.62
C LEU A 33 17.15 4.89 45.48
N GLU A 34 17.20 5.05 46.81
CA GLU A 34 17.17 3.94 47.78
C GLU A 34 15.92 3.06 47.64
N LYS A 35 14.75 3.69 47.48
CA LYS A 35 13.47 2.98 47.39
C LYS A 35 13.31 2.22 46.09
N VAL A 36 13.69 2.83 44.95
CA VAL A 36 13.61 2.18 43.64
C VAL A 36 14.69 1.09 43.52
N ALA A 37 15.89 1.30 44.07
CA ALA A 37 16.93 0.28 44.11
C ALA A 37 16.53 -0.94 44.95
N ALA A 38 15.74 -0.75 46.01
CA ALA A 38 15.18 -1.84 46.81
C ALA A 38 14.11 -2.70 46.08
N LEU A 39 13.70 -2.32 44.86
CA LEU A 39 12.84 -3.12 43.99
C LEU A 39 13.64 -4.07 43.07
N LEU A 40 14.97 -3.93 43.01
CA LEU A 40 15.86 -4.75 42.18
C LEU A 40 16.45 -5.92 42.98
N THR A 41 16.68 -7.04 42.30
CA THR A 41 17.40 -8.21 42.82
C THR A 41 18.80 -8.29 42.20
N PRO A 42 19.74 -9.05 42.81
CA PRO A 42 21.05 -9.30 42.21
C PRO A 42 20.96 -9.94 40.81
N ASP A 43 19.93 -10.77 40.58
CA ASP A 43 19.72 -11.47 39.30
C ASP A 43 19.35 -10.51 38.15
N ASN A 44 18.83 -9.31 38.44
CA ASN A 44 18.58 -8.29 37.42
C ASN A 44 19.88 -7.71 36.83
N GLN A 45 21.03 -7.86 37.50
CA GLN A 45 22.32 -7.25 37.12
C GLN A 45 22.21 -5.72 36.86
N ALA A 46 21.34 -5.05 37.62
CA ALA A 46 20.90 -3.69 37.37
C ALA A 46 21.16 -2.75 38.55
N GLY A 47 21.34 -1.46 38.28
CA GLY A 47 21.52 -0.41 39.29
C GLY A 47 20.83 0.89 38.91
N VAL A 48 20.12 1.51 39.85
CA VAL A 48 19.43 2.79 39.66
C VAL A 48 20.44 3.93 39.63
N LEU A 49 20.44 4.70 38.53
CA LEU A 49 21.28 5.88 38.33
C LEU A 49 20.60 7.14 38.86
N THR A 50 19.30 7.30 38.57
CA THR A 50 18.48 8.46 38.97
C THR A 50 17.12 7.99 39.48
N ALA A 51 16.61 8.67 40.50
CA ALA A 51 15.19 8.68 40.85
C ALA A 51 14.81 10.10 41.32
N LEU A 52 13.96 10.81 40.58
CA LEU A 52 13.61 12.22 40.76
C LEU A 52 12.11 12.44 40.59
N HIS A 53 11.45 12.99 41.60
CA HIS A 53 10.04 13.39 41.47
C HIS A 53 9.93 14.78 40.82
N LEU A 54 9.01 14.90 39.86
CA LEU A 54 8.66 16.14 39.19
C LEU A 54 7.23 16.52 39.56
N SER A 55 7.02 17.80 39.84
CA SER A 55 5.69 18.37 39.96
C SER A 55 4.95 18.37 38.63
N ASP A 56 3.64 18.58 38.71
CA ASP A 56 2.80 18.83 37.55
C ASP A 56 3.31 20.01 36.68
N ASN A 57 3.02 19.95 35.38
CA ASN A 57 3.67 20.77 34.35
C ASN A 57 5.21 20.67 34.33
N GLY A 58 5.72 19.47 34.57
CA GLY A 58 7.15 19.17 34.63
C GLY A 58 7.85 19.24 33.28
N THR A 59 9.19 19.22 33.31
CA THR A 59 10.05 19.12 32.12
C THR A 59 11.26 18.25 32.46
N PHE A 60 11.63 17.33 31.57
CA PHE A 60 12.79 16.44 31.77
C PHE A 60 13.53 16.14 30.47
N GLY A 61 14.85 16.03 30.57
CA GLY A 61 15.74 15.50 29.54
C GLY A 61 17.09 15.15 30.16
N GLU A 62 17.85 14.31 29.47
CA GLU A 62 19.09 13.73 29.99
C GLU A 62 20.31 14.43 29.37
N VAL A 63 21.12 15.04 30.24
CA VAL A 63 22.31 15.81 29.80
C VAL A 63 23.33 14.85 29.16
N GLY A 64 23.61 15.08 27.87
CA GLY A 64 24.54 14.25 27.09
C GLY A 64 23.90 13.10 26.33
N ASN A 65 22.56 12.96 26.33
CA ASN A 65 21.84 12.05 25.43
C ASN A 65 21.93 12.60 23.99
N ILE A 66 22.69 11.91 23.12
CA ILE A 66 23.02 12.37 21.76
C ILE A 66 21.85 12.15 20.80
N ALA A 67 21.13 11.05 20.97
CA ALA A 67 19.99 10.69 20.13
C ALA A 67 18.76 11.58 20.35
N TYR A 68 18.44 11.90 21.61
CA TYR A 68 17.23 12.62 22.00
C TYR A 68 17.56 13.82 22.90
N PRO A 69 18.26 14.86 22.36
CA PRO A 69 18.68 16.03 23.13
C PRO A 69 17.54 17.03 23.43
N LYS A 70 16.30 16.72 23.04
CA LYS A 70 15.11 17.53 23.33
C LYS A 70 14.45 17.06 24.62
N ASN A 71 14.24 17.99 25.56
CA ASN A 71 13.50 17.70 26.78
C ASN A 71 12.01 17.45 26.47
N ALA A 72 11.42 16.45 27.11
CA ALA A 72 9.97 16.35 27.21
C ALA A 72 9.44 17.47 28.12
N THR A 73 8.36 18.12 27.70
CA THR A 73 7.73 19.24 28.41
C THR A 73 6.25 18.96 28.68
N HIS A 74 5.64 19.74 29.56
CA HIS A 74 4.23 19.60 29.94
C HIS A 74 3.93 18.20 30.48
N LEU A 75 4.85 17.68 31.29
CA LEU A 75 4.74 16.38 31.94
C LEU A 75 3.75 16.47 33.12
N PRO A 76 2.90 15.46 33.34
CA PRO A 76 2.12 15.35 34.57
C PRO A 76 3.04 15.09 35.77
N SER A 77 2.55 15.31 36.99
CA SER A 77 3.26 14.94 38.23
C SER A 77 3.70 13.46 38.20
N LEU A 78 5.00 13.21 38.25
CA LEU A 78 5.58 11.87 37.98
C LEU A 78 6.96 11.66 38.63
N CYS A 79 7.34 10.39 38.81
CA CYS A 79 8.71 10.02 39.14
C CYS A 79 9.49 9.64 37.88
N VAL A 80 10.63 10.29 37.66
CA VAL A 80 11.62 9.91 36.67
C VAL A 80 12.59 8.91 37.31
N VAL A 81 12.83 7.79 36.65
CA VAL A 81 13.83 6.79 37.04
C VAL A 81 14.74 6.49 35.86
N SER A 82 16.04 6.35 36.07
CA SER A 82 16.93 5.74 35.09
C SER A 82 17.80 4.64 35.72
N VAL A 83 18.04 3.57 34.96
CA VAL A 83 18.66 2.32 35.42
C VAL A 83 19.72 1.91 34.41
N ASN A 84 20.88 1.44 34.88
CA ASN A 84 21.87 0.73 34.06
C ASN A 84 21.73 -0.78 34.28
N VAL A 85 21.81 -1.57 33.21
CA VAL A 85 21.80 -3.05 33.24
C VAL A 85 23.07 -3.56 32.56
N THR A 86 23.81 -4.41 33.26
CA THR A 86 24.95 -5.13 32.67
C THR A 86 24.40 -6.28 31.82
N SER A 87 24.61 -6.22 30.51
CA SER A 87 24.07 -7.18 29.53
C SER A 87 25.05 -8.29 29.16
N SER A 88 26.35 -8.02 29.24
CA SER A 88 27.42 -9.01 29.12
C SER A 88 28.66 -8.56 29.91
N SER A 89 29.77 -9.29 29.79
CA SER A 89 31.07 -8.86 30.32
C SER A 89 31.70 -7.67 29.56
N THR A 90 31.15 -7.28 28.40
CA THR A 90 31.67 -6.18 27.56
C THR A 90 30.61 -5.18 27.12
N SER A 91 29.35 -5.31 27.57
CA SER A 91 28.24 -4.43 27.19
C SER A 91 27.29 -4.17 28.35
N SER A 92 26.62 -3.02 28.30
CA SER A 92 25.56 -2.60 29.22
C SER A 92 24.66 -1.58 28.54
N TYR A 93 23.38 -1.60 28.86
CA TYR A 93 22.43 -0.59 28.39
C TYR A 93 21.77 0.15 29.56
N THR A 94 21.33 1.37 29.30
CA THR A 94 20.50 2.14 30.22
C THR A 94 19.05 2.18 29.75
N PHE A 95 18.10 2.22 30.68
CA PHE A 95 16.72 2.52 30.35
C PHE A 95 16.13 3.57 31.30
N GLY A 96 15.22 4.36 30.75
CA GLY A 96 14.47 5.39 31.47
C GLY A 96 13.04 4.94 31.73
N LEU A 97 12.47 5.47 32.81
CA LEU A 97 11.09 5.25 33.25
C LEU A 97 10.48 6.58 33.66
N PHE A 98 9.27 6.85 33.20
CA PHE A 98 8.39 7.86 33.76
C PHE A 98 7.19 7.17 34.42
N LEU A 99 7.00 7.43 35.71
CA LEU A 99 6.01 6.80 36.59
C LEU A 99 5.02 7.86 37.11
N PRO A 100 3.91 8.14 36.41
CA PRO A 100 2.97 9.19 36.80
C PRO A 100 2.25 8.91 38.12
N ASP A 101 2.05 9.96 38.93
CA ASP A 101 1.19 9.87 40.13
C ASP A 101 -0.26 9.50 39.76
N GLY A 102 -0.71 9.91 38.56
CA GLY A 102 -2.01 9.59 37.96
C GLY A 102 -1.95 8.41 36.99
N TRP A 103 -1.44 7.25 37.43
CA TRP A 103 -1.27 6.07 36.58
C TRP A 103 -2.59 5.38 36.21
N ASN A 104 -2.74 5.01 34.93
CA ASN A 104 -3.94 4.35 34.37
C ASN A 104 -3.91 2.81 34.41
N HIS A 105 -2.98 2.22 35.18
CA HIS A 105 -2.68 0.77 35.24
C HIS A 105 -2.12 0.12 33.95
N ARG A 106 -1.68 0.89 32.95
CA ARG A 106 -1.05 0.39 31.72
C ARG A 106 0.45 0.69 31.68
N PHE A 107 1.21 -0.18 31.03
CA PHE A 107 2.64 0.00 30.74
C PHE A 107 2.83 0.30 29.25
N LEU A 108 3.78 1.17 28.90
CA LEU A 108 4.16 1.48 27.52
C LEU A 108 5.67 1.50 27.35
N ALA A 109 6.20 0.75 26.38
CA ALA A 109 7.58 0.90 25.92
C ALA A 109 7.63 1.72 24.62
N VAL A 110 8.66 2.55 24.49
CA VAL A 110 8.87 3.48 23.38
C VAL A 110 10.18 3.18 22.67
N GLY A 111 10.11 3.00 21.35
CA GLY A 111 11.25 2.64 20.50
C GLY A 111 12.24 3.74 20.17
N ASN A 112 13.29 3.36 19.41
CA ASN A 112 14.37 4.22 18.94
C ASN A 112 14.31 4.41 17.40
N GLY A 113 14.93 5.45 16.85
CA GLY A 113 15.04 5.70 15.40
C GLY A 113 16.47 5.52 14.85
N GLY A 114 16.60 5.05 13.59
CA GLY A 114 17.91 4.86 12.95
C GLY A 114 18.87 3.99 13.78
N PHE A 115 20.15 4.38 13.84
CA PHE A 115 21.20 3.75 14.65
C PHE A 115 21.38 4.39 16.03
N SER A 116 20.47 5.28 16.43
CA SER A 116 20.56 6.10 17.64
C SER A 116 20.65 5.27 18.92
N GLY A 117 21.71 5.50 19.70
CA GLY A 117 21.81 5.10 21.10
C GLY A 117 21.41 6.26 22.02
N GLY A 118 20.56 5.98 23.01
CA GLY A 118 20.05 6.97 23.97
C GLY A 118 18.57 6.74 24.30
N ILE A 119 18.16 7.05 25.52
CA ILE A 119 16.77 6.87 25.98
C ILE A 119 15.87 7.92 25.30
N ASN A 120 14.77 7.49 24.68
CA ASN A 120 13.82 8.39 24.01
C ASN A 120 12.86 9.08 25.00
N TRP A 121 13.43 9.93 25.87
CA TRP A 121 12.67 10.69 26.87
C TRP A 121 11.58 11.58 26.25
N TYR A 122 11.77 12.02 25.01
CA TYR A 122 10.87 12.94 24.31
C TYR A 122 9.54 12.25 23.96
N ASP A 123 9.56 11.10 23.27
CA ASP A 123 8.35 10.32 23.01
C ASP A 123 7.79 9.64 24.28
N MET A 124 8.64 9.29 25.26
CA MET A 124 8.16 8.85 26.58
C MET A 124 7.28 9.92 27.25
N GLY A 125 7.57 11.20 27.02
CA GLY A 125 6.77 12.32 27.48
C GLY A 125 5.35 12.30 26.91
N THR A 126 5.19 11.93 25.64
CA THR A 126 3.89 11.67 25.02
C THR A 126 3.18 10.52 25.72
N GLY A 127 3.85 9.39 25.95
CA GLY A 127 3.24 8.20 26.57
C GLY A 127 2.60 8.46 27.94
N VAL A 128 3.28 9.18 28.83
CA VAL A 128 2.73 9.50 30.16
C VAL A 128 1.58 10.49 30.14
N LYS A 129 1.42 11.30 29.09
CA LYS A 129 0.28 12.21 28.93
C LYS A 129 -1.04 11.47 28.70
N TYR A 130 -1.01 10.21 28.22
CA TYR A 130 -2.15 9.28 28.20
C TYR A 130 -2.30 8.48 29.53
N GLY A 131 -1.45 8.74 30.54
CA GLY A 131 -1.49 8.12 31.87
C GLY A 131 -0.73 6.79 32.03
N PHE A 132 0.01 6.33 31.01
CA PHE A 132 0.81 5.09 31.10
C PHE A 132 2.03 5.27 32.01
N ALA A 133 2.47 4.18 32.64
CA ALA A 133 3.87 4.08 33.09
C ALA A 133 4.71 3.78 31.85
N THR A 134 5.60 4.71 31.47
CA THR A 134 6.26 4.70 30.15
C THR A 134 7.77 4.53 30.26
N MET A 135 8.39 3.75 29.38
CA MET A 135 9.84 3.52 29.34
C MET A 135 10.44 3.62 27.93
N SER A 136 11.76 3.80 27.84
CA SER A 136 12.57 3.60 26.64
C SER A 136 14.00 3.20 27.02
N THR A 137 14.74 2.55 26.12
CA THR A 137 16.12 2.09 26.33
C THR A 137 17.10 2.88 25.46
N SER A 138 18.36 2.99 25.91
CA SER A 138 19.49 3.48 25.10
C SER A 138 20.06 2.44 24.13
N THR A 139 19.54 1.22 24.12
CA THR A 139 19.93 0.12 23.22
C THR A 139 21.37 -0.41 23.33
N GLY A 140 22.16 0.10 24.28
CA GLY A 140 23.54 -0.37 24.56
C GLY A 140 24.64 0.66 24.31
N HIS A 141 24.28 1.87 23.85
CA HIS A 141 25.22 2.91 23.44
C HIS A 141 24.60 4.32 23.50
N ASN A 142 25.37 5.34 23.10
CA ASN A 142 24.91 6.73 22.99
C ASN A 142 25.47 7.33 21.69
N SER A 143 24.62 7.62 20.70
CA SER A 143 25.03 8.01 19.34
C SER A 143 23.94 8.78 18.59
N SER A 144 24.28 9.32 17.42
CA SER A 144 23.28 9.83 16.48
C SER A 144 22.60 8.71 15.68
N ASN A 145 21.56 9.06 14.92
CA ASN A 145 20.80 8.14 14.08
C ASN A 145 21.59 7.53 12.90
N GLN A 146 22.78 8.07 12.57
CA GLN A 146 23.60 7.65 11.43
C GLN A 146 24.99 7.12 11.82
N ASP A 147 25.34 7.10 13.10
CA ASP A 147 26.62 6.61 13.63
C ASP A 147 26.51 5.11 14.00
N MET A 148 27.41 4.26 13.45
CA MET A 148 27.57 2.85 13.86
C MET A 148 28.95 2.54 14.45
N GLY A 149 29.79 3.53 14.75
CA GLY A 149 31.13 3.31 15.30
C GLY A 149 31.16 2.55 16.63
N TRP A 150 30.07 2.61 17.40
CA TRP A 150 29.83 1.82 18.62
C TRP A 150 29.73 0.31 18.38
N ALA A 151 29.39 -0.11 17.16
CA ALA A 151 29.23 -1.51 16.78
C ALA A 151 30.55 -2.18 16.39
N LEU A 152 31.57 -1.40 16.00
CA LEU A 152 32.81 -1.90 15.41
C LEU A 152 33.54 -2.87 16.35
N ASN A 153 33.70 -4.12 15.90
CA ASN A 153 34.27 -5.25 16.64
C ASN A 153 33.55 -5.56 17.98
N ASN A 154 32.29 -5.15 18.12
CA ASN A 154 31.53 -5.20 19.37
C ASN A 154 30.22 -6.00 19.25
N PRO A 155 30.28 -7.35 19.11
CA PRO A 155 29.11 -8.19 18.85
C PRO A 155 28.05 -8.17 19.96
N GLU A 156 28.45 -7.87 21.19
CA GLU A 156 27.55 -7.80 22.35
C GLU A 156 26.66 -6.55 22.31
N THR A 157 27.21 -5.37 21.98
CA THR A 157 26.37 -4.18 21.74
C THR A 157 25.55 -4.31 20.44
N LYS A 158 26.05 -5.02 19.41
CA LYS A 158 25.21 -5.39 18.23
C LYS A 158 23.97 -6.17 18.64
N ALA A 159 24.09 -7.12 19.59
CA ALA A 159 22.97 -7.92 20.11
C ALA A 159 22.02 -7.10 21.03
N ASP A 160 22.56 -6.16 21.82
CA ASP A 160 21.75 -5.24 22.62
C ASP A 160 20.83 -4.37 21.73
N TRP A 161 21.38 -3.75 20.67
CA TRP A 161 20.59 -2.96 19.71
C TRP A 161 19.70 -3.83 18.82
N ALA A 162 20.12 -5.06 18.48
CA ALA A 162 19.29 -6.00 17.74
C ALA A 162 17.98 -6.32 18.47
N GLY A 163 18.00 -6.46 19.81
CA GLY A 163 16.75 -6.56 20.58
C GLY A 163 16.91 -6.89 22.06
N ARG A 164 18.04 -7.47 22.48
CA ARG A 164 18.27 -7.92 23.87
C ARG A 164 18.09 -6.79 24.89
N SER A 165 18.43 -5.55 24.51
CA SER A 165 18.25 -4.39 25.37
C SER A 165 16.79 -4.02 25.58
N LEU A 166 15.93 -4.08 24.56
CA LEU A 166 14.51 -3.75 24.70
C LEU A 166 13.80 -4.78 25.59
N HIS A 167 14.04 -6.07 25.36
CA HIS A 167 13.45 -7.14 26.16
C HIS A 167 13.87 -7.04 27.64
N GLY A 168 15.18 -7.02 27.92
CA GLY A 168 15.65 -6.96 29.30
C GLY A 168 15.25 -5.67 30.03
N SER A 169 15.21 -4.53 29.32
CA SER A 169 14.63 -3.30 29.86
C SER A 169 13.13 -3.46 30.15
N THR A 170 12.37 -4.13 29.30
CA THR A 170 10.92 -4.38 29.50
C THR A 170 10.67 -5.24 30.73
N VAL A 171 11.44 -6.30 30.93
CA VAL A 171 11.35 -7.19 32.11
C VAL A 171 11.64 -6.41 33.41
N VAL A 172 12.77 -5.70 33.49
CA VAL A 172 13.14 -4.96 34.71
C VAL A 172 12.21 -3.74 34.94
N ALA A 173 11.78 -3.05 33.87
CA ALA A 173 10.85 -1.93 34.00
C ALA A 173 9.47 -2.36 34.53
N LYS A 174 8.94 -3.51 34.09
CA LYS A 174 7.70 -4.09 34.64
C LYS A 174 7.84 -4.41 36.14
N GLN A 175 8.96 -4.99 36.56
CA GLN A 175 9.27 -5.28 37.96
C GLN A 175 9.32 -3.99 38.82
N ILE A 176 9.94 -2.92 38.31
CA ILE A 176 9.95 -1.61 38.98
C ILE A 176 8.53 -1.03 39.08
N VAL A 177 7.74 -1.10 38.00
CA VAL A 177 6.34 -0.63 37.98
C VAL A 177 5.49 -1.36 39.01
N GLU A 178 5.54 -2.69 39.06
CA GLU A 178 4.83 -3.48 40.06
C GLU A 178 5.23 -3.11 41.49
N GLY A 179 6.54 -3.03 41.77
CA GLY A 179 7.05 -2.68 43.10
C GLY A 179 6.76 -1.24 43.53
N TYR A 180 6.71 -0.29 42.58
CA TYR A 180 6.48 1.14 42.85
C TYR A 180 5.01 1.45 43.16
N TYR A 181 4.08 0.90 42.38
CA TYR A 181 2.63 1.08 42.61
C TYR A 181 2.03 0.03 43.56
N GLY A 182 2.74 -1.07 43.85
CA GLY A 182 2.25 -2.19 44.66
C GLY A 182 1.31 -3.14 43.91
N VAL A 183 1.22 -3.03 42.58
CA VAL A 183 0.43 -3.89 41.70
C VAL A 183 1.00 -3.83 40.27
N ALA A 184 1.07 -4.98 39.59
CA ALA A 184 1.47 -5.06 38.19
C ALA A 184 0.58 -4.25 37.24
N ALA A 185 1.09 -3.92 36.05
CA ALA A 185 0.29 -3.35 34.98
C ALA A 185 -0.76 -4.36 34.48
N ASN A 186 -1.99 -3.90 34.23
CA ASN A 186 -3.07 -4.72 33.69
C ASN A 186 -2.81 -5.17 32.24
N ARG A 187 -2.10 -4.34 31.48
CA ARG A 187 -1.70 -4.56 30.08
C ARG A 187 -0.38 -3.87 29.77
N SER A 188 0.40 -4.50 28.89
CA SER A 188 1.69 -4.03 28.38
C SER A 188 1.57 -3.61 26.92
N TYR A 189 2.06 -2.42 26.57
CA TYR A 189 1.99 -1.87 25.22
C TYR A 189 3.36 -1.45 24.69
N TYR A 190 3.50 -1.40 23.38
CA TYR A 190 4.66 -0.88 22.66
C TYR A 190 4.25 0.15 21.62
N SER A 191 5.05 1.21 21.45
CA SER A 191 4.94 2.16 20.35
C SER A 191 6.32 2.48 19.79
N GLY A 192 6.51 2.29 18.49
CA GLY A 192 7.76 2.63 17.81
C GLY A 192 7.58 2.77 16.31
N CYS A 193 8.42 3.58 15.66
CA CYS A 193 8.49 3.68 14.21
C CYS A 193 9.94 3.53 13.70
N SER A 194 10.14 3.16 12.44
CA SER A 194 11.47 2.94 11.83
C SER A 194 12.20 1.75 12.48
N THR A 195 13.39 1.96 13.05
CA THR A 195 14.05 1.01 13.97
C THR A 195 13.14 0.61 15.13
N GLY A 196 12.26 1.49 15.61
CA GLY A 196 11.23 1.20 16.60
C GLY A 196 10.14 0.26 16.05
N GLY A 197 9.77 0.42 14.79
CA GLY A 197 8.86 -0.53 14.13
C GLY A 197 9.49 -1.93 14.06
N ARG A 198 10.78 -2.02 13.70
CA ARG A 198 11.57 -3.27 13.74
C ARG A 198 11.59 -3.87 15.15
N GLN A 199 11.96 -3.07 16.15
CA GLN A 199 12.01 -3.46 17.55
C GLN A 199 10.68 -4.05 18.04
N GLY A 200 9.55 -3.38 17.77
CA GLY A 200 8.21 -3.86 18.14
C GLY A 200 7.85 -5.18 17.47
N VAL A 201 8.05 -5.30 16.15
CA VAL A 201 7.83 -6.56 15.42
C VAL A 201 8.72 -7.68 15.97
N LYS A 202 9.99 -7.38 16.27
CA LYS A 202 10.93 -8.38 16.80
C LYS A 202 10.58 -8.84 18.22
N SER A 203 10.08 -7.97 19.09
CA SER A 203 9.51 -8.39 20.38
C SER A 203 8.28 -9.30 20.18
N ALA A 204 7.41 -9.05 19.19
CA ALA A 204 6.30 -9.97 18.88
C ALA A 204 6.77 -11.38 18.48
N GLN A 205 7.96 -11.47 17.88
CA GLN A 205 8.56 -12.71 17.38
C GLN A 205 9.36 -13.47 18.45
N ASP A 206 10.33 -12.79 19.06
CA ASP A 206 11.33 -13.41 19.93
C ASP A 206 10.93 -13.39 21.41
N HIS A 207 10.08 -12.44 21.82
CA HIS A 207 9.67 -12.18 23.21
C HIS A 207 8.17 -11.83 23.32
N PRO A 208 7.26 -12.69 22.86
CA PRO A 208 5.83 -12.38 22.74
C PRO A 208 5.16 -11.97 24.07
N GLU A 209 5.72 -12.35 25.21
CA GLU A 209 5.34 -11.95 26.56
C GLU A 209 5.64 -10.48 26.92
N ASP A 210 6.44 -9.76 26.12
CA ASP A 210 6.76 -8.36 26.38
C ASP A 210 5.55 -7.45 26.24
N PHE A 211 4.69 -7.66 25.25
CA PHE A 211 3.59 -6.75 24.92
C PHE A 211 2.29 -7.48 24.59
N ASP A 212 1.18 -6.93 25.03
CA ASP A 212 -0.17 -7.35 24.69
C ASP A 212 -0.72 -6.52 23.51
N GLY A 213 -0.20 -5.31 23.31
CA GLY A 213 -0.46 -4.46 22.14
C GLY A 213 0.81 -3.82 21.58
N ILE A 214 1.03 -3.88 20.27
CA ILE A 214 2.21 -3.34 19.59
C ILE A 214 1.77 -2.40 18.45
N LEU A 215 2.23 -1.15 18.49
CA LEU A 215 2.09 -0.16 17.43
C LEU A 215 3.44 -0.02 16.70
N ALA A 216 3.49 -0.38 15.43
CA ALA A 216 4.72 -0.51 14.64
C ALA A 216 4.67 0.31 13.34
N GLY A 217 5.17 1.55 13.39
CA GLY A 217 5.30 2.42 12.23
C GLY A 217 6.52 2.06 11.36
N ALA A 218 6.39 2.15 10.04
CA ALA A 218 7.43 1.92 9.02
C ALA A 218 8.55 0.92 9.43
N PRO A 219 8.25 -0.36 9.73
CA PRO A 219 9.23 -1.25 10.35
C PRO A 219 10.46 -1.52 9.49
N ALA A 220 11.65 -1.21 10.03
CA ALA A 220 12.96 -1.54 9.44
C ALA A 220 13.32 -3.05 9.55
N TRP A 221 12.34 -3.94 9.34
CA TRP A 221 12.41 -5.35 9.74
C TRP A 221 13.51 -6.15 9.04
N MET A 222 13.81 -5.83 7.78
CA MET A 222 14.85 -6.47 6.97
C MET A 222 16.12 -5.61 6.91
N SER A 223 16.66 -5.26 8.08
CA SER A 223 17.81 -4.36 8.23
C SER A 223 19.01 -4.73 7.37
N THR A 224 19.31 -6.02 7.21
CA THR A 224 20.44 -6.52 6.39
C THR A 224 20.38 -6.07 4.93
N SER A 225 19.19 -6.10 4.31
CA SER A 225 18.97 -5.61 2.94
C SER A 225 18.76 -4.09 2.91
N GLN A 226 18.05 -3.52 3.89
CA GLN A 226 17.68 -2.10 3.91
C GLN A 226 18.88 -1.18 3.87
N GLN A 227 19.89 -1.40 4.72
CA GLN A 227 21.03 -0.48 4.79
C GLN A 227 21.93 -0.57 3.55
N LEU A 228 22.11 -1.77 2.99
CA LEU A 228 22.80 -1.93 1.70
C LEU A 228 21.99 -1.34 0.53
N TRP A 229 20.65 -1.32 0.62
CA TRP A 229 19.81 -0.59 -0.33
C TRP A 229 20.01 0.94 -0.23
N GLN A 230 20.16 1.51 0.98
CA GLN A 230 20.52 2.93 1.14
C GLN A 230 21.83 3.27 0.41
N LEU A 231 22.84 2.41 0.55
CA LEU A 231 24.11 2.53 -0.18
C LEU A 231 23.85 2.49 -1.70
N LYS A 232 23.10 1.49 -2.18
CA LYS A 232 22.75 1.33 -3.61
C LYS A 232 22.06 2.58 -4.18
N VAL A 233 21.11 3.21 -3.48
CA VAL A 233 20.38 4.37 -4.06
C VAL A 233 21.23 5.63 -4.08
N GLY A 234 22.11 5.84 -3.10
CA GLY A 234 23.16 6.86 -3.18
C GLY A 234 24.10 6.63 -4.35
N ALA A 235 24.71 5.44 -4.42
CA ALA A 235 25.64 5.07 -5.50
C ALA A 235 25.03 5.15 -6.90
N VAL A 236 23.72 4.88 -7.07
CA VAL A 236 23.00 5.04 -8.34
C VAL A 236 22.86 6.51 -8.77
N ASN A 237 22.83 7.46 -7.84
CA ASN A 237 22.73 8.89 -8.16
C ASN A 237 24.10 9.54 -8.48
N LEU A 238 25.19 8.95 -7.98
CA LEU A 238 26.56 9.48 -8.07
C LEU A 238 27.25 9.21 -9.43
N PRO A 239 28.32 9.94 -9.78
CA PRO A 239 28.88 11.10 -9.08
C PRO A 239 28.09 12.40 -9.33
N GLU A 240 28.23 13.39 -8.45
CA GLU A 240 27.50 14.67 -8.48
C GLU A 240 27.80 15.52 -9.72
N GLU A 241 29.02 15.42 -10.25
CA GLU A 241 29.43 16.04 -11.53
C GLU A 241 28.94 15.24 -12.75
N GLY A 242 28.37 14.05 -12.54
CA GLY A 242 27.95 13.12 -13.56
C GLY A 242 26.70 13.60 -14.32
N PRO A 243 26.56 13.28 -15.62
CA PRO A 243 25.42 13.71 -16.42
C PRO A 243 24.08 13.08 -15.99
N GLY A 244 24.12 12.04 -15.16
CA GLY A 244 22.96 11.37 -14.58
C GLY A 244 22.51 11.89 -13.21
N TYR A 245 23.30 12.75 -12.54
CA TYR A 245 23.02 13.18 -11.17
C TYR A 245 21.71 13.96 -11.04
N LEU A 246 20.90 13.57 -10.07
CA LEU A 246 19.68 14.25 -9.64
C LEU A 246 20.03 15.10 -8.40
N PRO A 247 20.26 16.42 -8.53
CA PRO A 247 20.49 17.30 -7.37
C PRO A 247 19.20 17.42 -6.54
N PRO A 248 19.27 17.53 -5.20
CA PRO A 248 18.07 17.52 -4.33
C PRO A 248 16.93 18.44 -4.78
N ALA A 249 17.24 19.64 -5.26
CA ALA A 249 16.26 20.62 -5.75
C ALA A 249 15.44 20.18 -6.99
N ILE A 250 15.80 19.09 -7.67
CA ILE A 250 15.00 18.56 -8.79
C ILE A 250 13.85 17.67 -8.31
N PHE A 251 13.91 17.15 -7.08
CA PHE A 251 12.92 16.19 -6.58
C PHE A 251 11.56 16.81 -6.29
N GLU A 252 11.50 18.12 -5.98
CA GLU A 252 10.25 18.89 -5.95
C GLU A 252 9.54 18.84 -7.32
N VAL A 253 10.26 19.12 -8.40
CA VAL A 253 9.74 19.08 -9.78
C VAL A 253 9.42 17.65 -10.26
N ILE A 254 10.14 16.63 -9.77
CA ILE A 254 9.75 15.24 -10.02
C ILE A 254 8.45 14.93 -9.27
N SER A 255 8.32 15.31 -8.00
CA SER A 255 7.10 15.06 -7.20
C SER A 255 5.88 15.76 -7.79
N ASP A 256 6.02 16.99 -8.30
CA ASP A 256 4.91 17.72 -8.93
C ASP A 256 4.42 17.05 -10.23
N GLU A 257 5.32 16.50 -11.07
CA GLU A 257 4.92 15.72 -12.25
C GLU A 257 4.39 14.33 -11.87
N VAL A 258 4.93 13.70 -10.83
CA VAL A 258 4.39 12.45 -10.26
C VAL A 258 2.96 12.70 -9.76
N LEU A 259 2.72 13.73 -8.95
CA LEU A 259 1.39 14.14 -8.50
C LEU A 259 0.46 14.44 -9.70
N GLN A 260 0.92 15.23 -10.69
CA GLN A 260 0.14 15.54 -11.89
C GLN A 260 -0.29 14.28 -12.67
N GLN A 261 0.50 13.21 -12.64
CA GLN A 261 0.17 11.94 -13.30
C GLN A 261 -0.58 10.95 -12.40
N CYS A 262 -0.42 11.03 -11.08
CA CYS A 262 -0.82 9.99 -10.12
C CYS A 262 -1.96 10.36 -9.17
N ASP A 263 -2.21 11.65 -8.88
CA ASP A 263 -3.32 12.11 -8.00
C ASP A 263 -4.67 11.55 -8.51
N GLY A 264 -4.96 11.80 -9.79
CA GLY A 264 -6.15 11.30 -10.49
C GLY A 264 -6.29 9.78 -10.68
N SER A 265 -5.43 8.95 -10.08
CA SER A 265 -5.43 7.49 -10.31
C SER A 265 -6.59 6.76 -9.62
N ASP A 266 -6.99 7.19 -8.42
CA ASP A 266 -8.17 6.68 -7.72
C ASP A 266 -9.51 7.25 -8.25
N GLY A 267 -9.46 8.39 -8.94
CA GLY A 267 -10.61 9.08 -9.55
C GLY A 267 -10.97 10.43 -8.91
N ILE A 268 -10.31 10.78 -7.80
CA ILE A 268 -10.33 12.09 -7.15
C ILE A 268 -9.06 12.87 -7.57
N VAL A 269 -9.09 14.19 -7.52
CA VAL A 269 -7.92 15.06 -7.72
C VAL A 269 -7.91 16.02 -6.53
N ASP A 270 -7.20 15.67 -5.46
CA ASP A 270 -7.13 16.46 -4.23
C ASP A 270 -5.71 16.60 -3.63
N GLY A 271 -4.69 16.34 -4.45
CA GLY A 271 -3.28 16.51 -4.06
C GLY A 271 -2.76 15.41 -3.14
N VAL A 272 -3.27 14.18 -3.25
CA VAL A 272 -2.81 13.02 -2.45
C VAL A 272 -2.95 11.72 -3.24
N ILE A 273 -1.82 11.12 -3.59
CA ILE A 273 -1.78 9.79 -4.23
C ILE A 273 -2.27 8.72 -3.23
N MET A 274 -3.47 8.18 -3.45
CA MET A 274 -4.09 7.17 -2.56
C MET A 274 -3.37 5.82 -2.55
N ASP A 275 -2.92 5.37 -3.73
CA ASP A 275 -2.16 4.13 -3.89
C ASP A 275 -1.23 4.24 -5.11
N PRO A 276 0.09 4.46 -4.89
CA PRO A 276 1.11 4.54 -5.92
C PRO A 276 1.08 3.40 -6.96
N ALA A 277 0.66 2.19 -6.57
CA ALA A 277 0.62 1.02 -7.46
C ALA A 277 -0.34 1.17 -8.65
N HIS A 278 -1.31 2.08 -8.55
CA HIS A 278 -2.28 2.36 -9.62
C HIS A 278 -1.80 3.42 -10.63
N CYS A 279 -0.63 4.06 -10.40
CA CYS A 279 -0.08 5.07 -11.29
C CYS A 279 0.90 4.52 -12.33
N ASN A 280 0.71 4.87 -13.61
CA ASN A 280 1.66 4.59 -14.69
C ASN A 280 2.50 5.84 -15.00
N PHE A 281 3.43 6.16 -14.08
CA PHE A 281 4.27 7.35 -14.19
C PHE A 281 5.21 7.32 -15.40
N ARG A 282 5.31 8.45 -16.10
CA ARG A 282 6.06 8.65 -17.34
C ARG A 282 7.13 9.73 -17.15
N PRO A 283 8.34 9.39 -16.67
CA PRO A 283 9.41 10.36 -16.43
C PRO A 283 9.94 11.02 -17.72
N GLU A 284 9.59 10.51 -18.91
CA GLU A 284 9.94 11.18 -20.17
C GLU A 284 9.21 12.52 -20.36
N LYS A 285 8.17 12.81 -19.57
CA LYS A 285 7.49 14.11 -19.54
C LYS A 285 8.40 15.25 -19.10
N LEU A 286 9.30 14.97 -18.17
CA LEU A 286 10.27 15.92 -17.63
C LEU A 286 11.43 16.23 -18.59
N LEU A 287 11.50 15.61 -19.78
CA LEU A 287 12.65 15.79 -20.68
C LEU A 287 12.81 17.25 -21.15
N CYS A 288 13.98 17.82 -20.90
CA CYS A 288 14.34 19.16 -21.36
C CYS A 288 14.16 19.31 -22.88
N ASN A 289 13.35 20.29 -23.28
CA ASN A 289 13.09 20.59 -24.69
C ASN A 289 14.33 21.21 -25.37
N ALA A 290 14.54 20.92 -26.66
CA ALA A 290 15.70 21.38 -27.43
C ALA A 290 15.82 22.92 -27.57
N SER A 291 14.73 23.66 -27.38
CA SER A 291 14.71 25.13 -27.30
C SER A 291 14.97 25.68 -25.89
N SER A 292 14.89 24.85 -24.85
CA SER A 292 15.21 25.21 -23.45
C SER A 292 16.69 25.01 -23.19
N SER A 293 17.53 25.82 -23.83
CA SER A 293 18.98 25.67 -23.83
C SER A 293 19.61 25.96 -22.47
N THR A 294 19.76 24.92 -21.64
CA THR A 294 20.69 24.83 -20.47
C THR A 294 20.52 25.83 -19.32
N THR A 295 19.61 26.81 -19.39
CA THR A 295 19.52 27.93 -18.44
C THR A 295 18.74 27.65 -17.15
N ASN A 296 17.96 26.58 -17.06
CA ASN A 296 17.22 26.24 -15.83
C ASN A 296 17.22 24.71 -15.59
N ARG A 297 18.36 24.18 -15.12
CA ARG A 297 18.54 22.75 -14.78
C ARG A 297 17.64 22.27 -13.62
N SER A 298 17.02 23.19 -12.91
CA SER A 298 16.03 22.96 -11.84
C SER A 298 14.62 22.66 -12.36
N ALA A 299 14.35 22.80 -13.66
CA ALA A 299 12.98 22.75 -14.21
C ALA A 299 12.72 21.59 -15.21
N CYS A 300 13.72 20.76 -15.50
CA CYS A 300 13.59 19.61 -16.41
C CYS A 300 14.76 18.63 -16.25
N LEU A 301 14.55 17.37 -16.65
CA LEU A 301 15.55 16.31 -16.64
C LEU A 301 16.21 16.13 -18.01
N THR A 302 17.50 15.80 -18.01
CA THR A 302 18.20 15.27 -19.18
C THR A 302 17.93 13.77 -19.37
N ALA A 303 18.23 13.23 -20.55
CA ALA A 303 18.00 11.80 -20.83
C ALA A 303 18.78 10.84 -19.88
N PRO A 304 20.03 11.11 -19.47
CA PRO A 304 20.70 10.32 -18.45
C PRO A 304 20.04 10.43 -17.06
N GLN A 305 19.64 11.63 -16.63
CA GLN A 305 18.89 11.83 -15.38
C GLN A 305 17.55 11.06 -15.35
N VAL A 306 16.83 11.02 -16.47
CA VAL A 306 15.63 10.15 -16.61
C VAL A 306 16.00 8.66 -16.50
N SER A 307 17.21 8.26 -16.87
CA SER A 307 17.71 6.89 -16.67
C SER A 307 18.07 6.60 -15.22
N THR A 308 18.68 7.55 -14.50
CA THR A 308 18.90 7.49 -13.05
C THR A 308 17.58 7.33 -12.32
N LEU A 309 16.61 8.20 -12.60
CA LEU A 309 15.30 8.20 -11.96
C LEU A 309 14.56 6.86 -12.14
N ARG A 310 14.62 6.21 -13.31
CA ARG A 310 14.05 4.86 -13.47
C ARG A 310 14.74 3.81 -12.58
N GLN A 311 16.05 3.90 -12.37
CA GLN A 311 16.79 2.98 -11.48
C GLN A 311 16.50 3.23 -9.98
N LEU A 312 15.93 4.38 -9.63
CA LEU A 312 15.41 4.69 -8.30
C LEU A 312 14.00 4.12 -8.04
N TYR A 313 13.20 3.84 -9.07
CA TYR A 313 11.90 3.16 -8.92
C TYR A 313 11.95 1.64 -9.13
N LEU A 314 12.93 1.10 -9.85
CA LEU A 314 13.01 -0.35 -10.12
C LEU A 314 13.41 -1.14 -8.85
N PRO A 315 12.71 -2.24 -8.49
CA PRO A 315 13.01 -3.05 -7.31
C PRO A 315 14.39 -3.71 -7.40
N LEU A 316 15.00 -4.00 -6.25
CA LEU A 316 16.29 -4.67 -6.19
C LEU A 316 16.10 -6.18 -6.34
N VAL A 317 16.62 -6.72 -7.45
CA VAL A 317 16.60 -8.16 -7.76
C VAL A 317 18.01 -8.65 -8.06
N GLN A 318 18.32 -9.86 -7.60
CA GLN A 318 19.54 -10.60 -7.94
C GLN A 318 19.22 -11.60 -9.05
N LEU A 319 20.06 -11.63 -10.09
CA LEU A 319 20.02 -12.63 -11.14
C LEU A 319 20.99 -13.76 -10.78
N ASP A 320 20.64 -15.02 -11.06
CA ASP A 320 21.63 -16.09 -10.99
C ASP A 320 22.70 -15.95 -12.09
N ALA A 321 23.85 -16.63 -11.92
CA ALA A 321 24.99 -16.52 -12.83
C ALA A 321 24.73 -17.00 -14.28
N ASN A 322 23.59 -17.63 -14.54
CA ASN A 322 23.12 -18.06 -15.86
C ASN A 322 21.90 -17.25 -16.35
N VAL A 323 21.39 -16.29 -15.56
CA VAL A 323 20.19 -15.48 -15.82
C VAL A 323 18.92 -16.33 -16.02
N HIS A 324 18.77 -17.42 -15.27
CA HIS A 324 17.57 -18.27 -15.33
C HIS A 324 16.54 -17.94 -14.24
N ASN A 325 17.00 -17.70 -13.01
CA ASN A 325 16.18 -17.26 -11.88
C ASN A 325 16.41 -15.78 -11.54
N VAL A 326 15.34 -15.15 -11.07
CA VAL A 326 15.31 -13.78 -10.52
C VAL A 326 14.91 -13.87 -9.05
N THR A 327 15.81 -13.49 -8.14
CA THR A 327 15.54 -13.46 -6.69
C THR A 327 15.25 -12.03 -6.26
N TYR A 328 14.14 -11.81 -5.55
CA TYR A 328 13.85 -10.53 -4.92
C TYR A 328 14.76 -10.29 -3.71
N VAL A 329 15.31 -9.08 -3.56
CA VAL A 329 16.25 -8.72 -2.48
C VAL A 329 15.69 -7.63 -1.58
N TYR A 330 15.13 -6.57 -2.18
CA TYR A 330 14.55 -5.44 -1.46
C TYR A 330 13.63 -4.62 -2.40
N PRO A 331 12.59 -3.93 -1.90
CA PRO A 331 11.85 -2.98 -2.72
C PRO A 331 12.69 -1.72 -3.00
N ASN A 332 12.12 -0.77 -3.73
CA ASN A 332 12.74 0.52 -4.01
C ASN A 332 11.66 1.61 -3.93
N PHE A 333 12.02 2.89 -4.02
CA PHE A 333 11.10 3.99 -3.70
C PHE A 333 9.73 3.92 -4.38
N GLY A 334 8.67 4.29 -3.66
CA GLY A 334 7.32 4.43 -4.19
C GLY A 334 7.08 5.81 -4.82
N LEU A 335 6.15 5.89 -5.77
CA LEU A 335 5.72 7.18 -6.33
C LEU A 335 5.01 8.03 -5.27
N GLY A 336 5.38 9.29 -5.15
CA GLY A 336 4.95 10.22 -4.10
C GLY A 336 5.99 10.42 -2.99
N SER A 337 7.04 9.61 -2.93
CA SER A 337 8.13 9.74 -1.93
C SER A 337 9.23 10.74 -2.31
N GLU A 338 9.12 11.39 -3.47
CA GLU A 338 10.23 12.11 -4.12
C GLU A 338 10.81 13.21 -3.24
N GLN A 339 9.96 13.97 -2.54
CA GLN A 339 10.41 15.05 -1.66
C GLN A 339 11.28 14.58 -0.48
N GLN A 340 11.20 13.29 -0.11
CA GLN A 340 12.00 12.70 0.97
C GLN A 340 13.17 11.83 0.47
N MET A 341 13.14 11.33 -0.78
CA MET A 341 14.25 10.55 -1.37
C MET A 341 15.66 11.19 -1.18
N PRO A 342 15.85 12.53 -1.20
CA PRO A 342 17.16 13.13 -0.92
C PRO A 342 17.82 12.72 0.41
N ALA A 343 17.05 12.31 1.43
CA ALA A 343 17.58 11.82 2.71
C ALA A 343 18.37 10.49 2.57
N SER A 344 18.14 9.74 1.48
CA SER A 344 18.74 8.44 1.21
C SER A 344 20.01 8.49 0.34
N PHE A 345 20.36 9.63 -0.28
CA PHE A 345 21.46 9.63 -1.25
C PHE A 345 22.85 9.86 -0.66
N GLY A 346 23.00 10.69 0.37
CA GLY A 346 24.32 11.17 0.83
C GLY A 346 24.75 12.47 0.13
N THR A 347 26.01 12.87 0.35
CA THR A 347 26.56 14.18 -0.06
C THR A 347 28.08 14.14 -0.19
N GLY A 348 28.64 14.94 -1.09
CA GLY A 348 30.09 15.08 -1.25
C GLY A 348 30.72 13.95 -2.05
N ASN A 349 29.99 13.39 -3.02
CA ASN A 349 30.34 12.16 -3.75
C ASN A 349 30.40 10.87 -2.88
N GLU A 350 29.79 10.87 -1.69
CA GLU A 350 29.65 9.68 -0.83
C GLU A 350 28.16 9.28 -0.66
N PRO A 351 27.82 7.97 -0.68
CA PRO A 351 26.48 7.47 -0.37
C PRO A 351 26.06 7.76 1.07
N SER A 352 24.75 7.67 1.34
CA SER A 352 24.21 7.92 2.68
C SER A 352 24.87 7.06 3.77
N LEU A 353 25.18 7.69 4.90
CA LEU A 353 25.83 7.07 6.06
C LEU A 353 25.08 5.82 6.53
N TYR A 354 23.74 5.81 6.40
CA TYR A 354 22.93 4.63 6.70
C TYR A 354 23.45 3.34 6.03
N GLY A 355 23.99 3.43 4.82
CA GLY A 355 24.58 2.28 4.13
C GLY A 355 26.08 2.08 4.39
N THR A 356 26.87 3.16 4.40
CA THR A 356 28.33 3.05 4.50
C THR A 356 28.83 2.76 5.92
N GLU A 357 28.19 3.31 6.96
CA GLU A 357 28.46 2.97 8.36
C GLU A 357 28.02 1.54 8.68
N TYR A 358 26.87 1.11 8.15
CA TYR A 358 26.42 -0.27 8.30
C TYR A 358 27.41 -1.27 7.69
N ALA A 359 27.86 -1.03 6.46
CA ALA A 359 28.82 -1.92 5.80
C ALA A 359 30.15 -2.01 6.57
N LYS A 360 30.74 -0.87 6.94
CA LYS A 360 32.03 -0.78 7.65
C LYS A 360 31.94 -1.32 9.08
N ASN A 361 31.09 -0.71 9.90
CA ASN A 361 31.16 -0.83 11.36
C ASN A 361 30.18 -1.87 11.95
N TYR A 362 29.12 -2.26 11.22
CA TYR A 362 28.16 -3.27 11.68
C TYR A 362 28.31 -4.62 10.97
N LEU A 363 28.50 -4.63 9.64
CA LEU A 363 28.50 -5.84 8.83
C LEU A 363 29.87 -6.51 8.74
N PHE A 364 30.91 -5.78 8.30
CA PHE A 364 32.23 -6.37 8.04
C PHE A 364 33.26 -6.19 9.16
N ASP A 365 32.99 -5.30 10.13
CA ASP A 365 33.93 -4.90 11.19
C ASP A 365 35.27 -4.35 10.64
N ASP A 366 35.22 -3.75 9.45
CA ASP A 366 36.34 -3.21 8.68
C ASP A 366 36.10 -1.73 8.32
N PRO A 367 36.72 -0.77 9.04
CA PRO A 367 36.59 0.66 8.74
C PRO A 367 37.33 1.08 7.46
N SER A 368 38.15 0.20 6.87
CA SER A 368 38.82 0.43 5.59
C SER A 368 38.03 -0.05 4.37
N TRP A 369 36.87 -0.69 4.59
CA TRP A 369 36.00 -1.18 3.51
C TRP A 369 35.55 -0.03 2.59
N ASP A 370 35.84 -0.17 1.30
CA ASP A 370 35.60 0.82 0.24
C ASP A 370 34.45 0.39 -0.66
N TRP A 371 33.33 1.14 -0.61
CA TRP A 371 32.17 0.84 -1.44
C TRP A 371 32.44 0.97 -2.93
N THR A 372 33.39 1.80 -3.36
CA THR A 372 33.67 2.02 -4.79
C THR A 372 34.35 0.81 -5.46
N THR A 373 34.95 -0.08 -4.66
CA THR A 373 35.62 -1.31 -5.14
C THR A 373 35.07 -2.61 -4.55
N GLN A 374 34.30 -2.57 -3.44
CA GLN A 374 33.84 -3.76 -2.71
C GLN A 374 32.30 -3.90 -2.59
N PHE A 375 31.51 -2.94 -3.08
CA PHE A 375 30.04 -3.05 -3.06
C PHE A 375 29.48 -3.69 -4.35
N ASP A 376 28.78 -4.82 -4.21
CA ASP A 376 28.06 -5.45 -5.31
C ASP A 376 26.84 -6.27 -4.83
N TYR A 377 26.23 -7.05 -5.72
CA TYR A 377 25.08 -7.91 -5.39
C TYR A 377 25.42 -9.05 -4.41
N SER A 378 26.68 -9.46 -4.29
CA SER A 378 27.12 -10.45 -3.30
C SER A 378 27.15 -9.89 -1.89
N THR A 379 27.35 -8.57 -1.71
CA THR A 379 27.28 -7.90 -0.41
C THR A 379 25.93 -8.15 0.28
N PHE A 380 24.83 -8.18 -0.46
CA PHE A 380 23.48 -8.48 0.07
C PHE A 380 23.34 -9.93 0.54
N ALA A 381 23.85 -10.89 -0.24
CA ALA A 381 23.85 -12.30 0.13
C ALA A 381 24.71 -12.56 1.38
N GLU A 382 25.85 -11.88 1.49
CA GLU A 382 26.73 -11.95 2.66
C GLU A 382 26.12 -11.28 3.89
N ALA A 383 25.38 -10.17 3.74
CA ALA A 383 24.62 -9.56 4.84
C ALA A 383 23.49 -10.46 5.37
N ALA A 384 22.76 -11.14 4.47
CA ALA A 384 21.80 -12.16 4.87
C ALA A 384 22.46 -13.37 5.55
N ARG A 385 23.68 -13.76 5.13
CA ARG A 385 24.44 -14.87 5.72
C ARG A 385 25.06 -14.52 7.09
N LEU A 386 25.44 -13.27 7.31
CA LEU A 386 26.07 -12.80 8.55
C LEU A 386 25.06 -12.38 9.62
N ASN A 387 24.00 -11.65 9.23
CA ASN A 387 22.93 -11.11 10.09
C ASN A 387 23.41 -10.78 11.53
N PRO A 388 24.38 -9.86 11.72
CA PRO A 388 25.03 -9.68 13.01
C PRO A 388 24.04 -9.31 14.11
N GLY A 389 24.18 -9.92 15.29
CA GLY A 389 23.24 -9.77 16.41
C GLY A 389 21.84 -10.37 16.19
N ASN A 390 21.57 -11.03 15.06
CA ASN A 390 20.23 -11.35 14.56
C ASN A 390 19.33 -10.11 14.50
N VAL A 391 19.79 -9.06 13.81
CA VAL A 391 19.12 -7.74 13.75
C VAL A 391 17.74 -7.77 13.09
N ASN A 392 17.52 -8.66 12.12
CA ASN A 392 16.25 -8.74 11.39
C ASN A 392 15.07 -9.16 12.29
N ALA A 393 13.87 -8.84 11.82
CA ALA A 393 12.60 -9.27 12.38
C ALA A 393 11.84 -10.11 11.33
N ASP A 394 12.47 -11.20 10.89
CA ASP A 394 12.07 -12.08 9.79
C ASP A 394 11.51 -13.45 10.26
N HIS A 395 11.20 -13.59 11.55
CA HIS A 395 10.52 -14.77 12.11
C HIS A 395 8.99 -14.68 11.90
N PHE A 396 8.49 -15.12 10.74
CA PHE A 396 7.09 -14.91 10.34
C PHE A 396 6.00 -15.71 11.11
N ASP A 397 6.36 -16.69 11.95
CA ASP A 397 5.38 -17.46 12.76
C ASP A 397 5.09 -16.78 14.10
N LEU A 398 4.06 -15.94 14.12
CA LEU A 398 3.58 -15.23 15.32
C LEU A 398 2.62 -16.04 16.21
N SER A 399 2.58 -17.37 16.10
CA SER A 399 1.64 -18.22 16.87
C SER A 399 1.74 -18.06 18.39
N ALA A 400 2.94 -17.76 18.91
CA ALA A 400 3.11 -17.53 20.35
C ALA A 400 2.51 -16.19 20.82
N PHE A 401 2.56 -15.16 19.96
CA PHE A 401 1.96 -13.85 20.20
C PHE A 401 0.44 -13.88 20.04
N HIS A 402 -0.06 -14.49 18.97
CA HIS A 402 -1.50 -14.74 18.75
C HIS A 402 -2.10 -15.59 19.86
N GLY A 403 -1.45 -16.71 20.23
CA GLY A 403 -1.95 -17.66 21.22
C GLY A 403 -2.07 -17.12 22.66
N ARG A 404 -1.37 -16.03 22.99
CA ARG A 404 -1.55 -15.29 24.25
C ARG A 404 -2.49 -14.08 24.14
N GLY A 405 -3.07 -13.85 22.97
CA GLY A 405 -4.04 -12.78 22.69
C GLY A 405 -3.44 -11.44 22.27
N GLY A 406 -2.13 -11.36 22.03
CA GLY A 406 -1.44 -10.13 21.65
C GLY A 406 -1.97 -9.52 20.34
N LYS A 407 -1.91 -8.19 20.20
CA LYS A 407 -2.38 -7.42 19.04
C LYS A 407 -1.28 -6.54 18.45
N LEU A 408 -1.22 -6.44 17.12
CA LEU A 408 -0.25 -5.65 16.37
C LEU A 408 -0.97 -4.75 15.36
N VAL A 409 -0.69 -3.45 15.41
CA VAL A 409 -1.11 -2.48 14.41
C VAL A 409 0.14 -1.92 13.76
N GLN A 410 0.34 -2.27 12.49
CA GLN A 410 1.42 -1.76 11.66
C GLN A 410 0.89 -0.61 10.81
N TYR A 411 1.71 0.42 10.59
CA TYR A 411 1.37 1.48 9.64
C TYR A 411 2.61 1.92 8.84
N HIS A 412 2.41 2.44 7.63
CA HIS A 412 3.52 2.91 6.78
C HIS A 412 3.05 4.04 5.86
N GLY A 413 3.85 5.09 5.71
CA GLY A 413 3.61 6.16 4.75
C GLY A 413 3.75 5.68 3.30
N TYR A 414 2.82 6.04 2.42
CA TYR A 414 2.98 5.81 0.97
C TYR A 414 4.00 6.74 0.32
N ALA A 415 4.38 7.83 1.01
CA ALA A 415 5.43 8.75 0.60
C ALA A 415 6.70 8.62 1.45
N ASP A 416 6.91 7.46 2.10
CA ASP A 416 8.12 7.17 2.84
C ASP A 416 9.33 7.08 1.88
N GLY A 417 10.19 8.10 1.97
CA GLY A 417 11.42 8.23 1.20
C GLY A 417 12.67 7.83 1.96
N LEU A 418 12.54 7.09 3.07
CA LEU A 418 13.67 6.53 3.82
C LEU A 418 13.58 5.00 3.98
N ILE A 419 12.38 4.43 4.05
CA ILE A 419 12.11 2.99 4.01
C ILE A 419 11.02 2.75 2.96
N PRO A 420 11.27 2.00 1.87
CA PRO A 420 10.26 1.77 0.85
C PRO A 420 9.02 1.05 1.37
N THR A 421 7.84 1.65 1.16
CA THR A 421 6.55 1.23 1.72
C THR A 421 6.24 -0.26 1.55
N ASP A 422 6.52 -0.82 0.37
CA ASP A 422 6.24 -2.24 0.06
C ASP A 422 7.08 -3.22 0.89
N VAL A 423 8.14 -2.79 1.59
CA VAL A 423 8.83 -3.69 2.54
C VAL A 423 7.88 -4.13 3.65
N SER A 424 6.93 -3.29 4.04
CA SER A 424 5.90 -3.64 5.01
C SER A 424 4.80 -4.53 4.45
N ARG A 425 4.55 -4.48 3.13
CA ARG A 425 3.70 -5.44 2.44
C ARG A 425 4.32 -6.84 2.51
N VAL A 426 5.62 -6.97 2.21
CA VAL A 426 6.34 -8.25 2.27
C VAL A 426 6.28 -8.85 3.68
N LEU A 427 6.55 -8.07 4.74
CA LEU A 427 6.41 -8.56 6.12
C LEU A 427 5.00 -9.08 6.42
N TYR A 428 3.98 -8.37 5.98
CA TYR A 428 2.58 -8.75 6.21
C TYR A 428 2.18 -10.01 5.43
N ASP A 429 2.58 -10.11 4.16
CA ASP A 429 2.24 -11.22 3.28
C ASP A 429 2.99 -12.52 3.66
N GLU A 430 4.26 -12.43 4.06
CA GLU A 430 5.03 -13.57 4.60
C GLU A 430 4.49 -14.04 5.96
N THR A 431 4.13 -13.10 6.86
CA THR A 431 3.46 -13.43 8.13
C THR A 431 2.09 -14.07 7.87
N TRP A 432 1.32 -13.57 6.89
CA TRP A 432 0.06 -14.16 6.48
C TRP A 432 0.25 -15.59 5.98
N ALA A 433 1.25 -15.85 5.13
CA ALA A 433 1.54 -17.20 4.63
C ALA A 433 1.91 -18.17 5.76
N ALA A 434 2.76 -17.73 6.70
CA ALA A 434 3.16 -18.54 7.86
C ALA A 434 1.99 -18.85 8.81
N MET A 435 1.11 -17.88 9.08
CA MET A 435 -0.04 -18.05 9.97
C MET A 435 -1.21 -18.80 9.31
N ALA A 436 -1.45 -18.58 8.02
CA ALA A 436 -2.46 -19.30 7.24
C ALA A 436 -2.14 -20.80 7.12
N ALA A 437 -0.86 -21.16 6.97
CA ALA A 437 -0.39 -22.54 7.02
C ALA A 437 -0.68 -23.26 8.37
N ARG A 438 -1.02 -22.48 9.41
CA ARG A 438 -1.37 -22.95 10.76
C ARG A 438 -2.86 -22.77 11.08
N GLY A 439 -3.65 -22.28 10.13
CA GLY A 439 -5.11 -22.11 10.26
C GLY A 439 -5.56 -20.87 11.03
N VAL A 440 -4.70 -19.85 11.16
CA VAL A 440 -5.01 -18.59 11.86
C VAL A 440 -5.22 -17.47 10.82
N ASP A 441 -6.32 -16.71 10.94
CA ASP A 441 -6.48 -15.48 10.16
C ASP A 441 -5.70 -14.32 10.81
N LEU A 442 -4.93 -13.60 10.00
CA LEU A 442 -4.09 -12.51 10.46
C LEU A 442 -4.93 -11.35 11.01
N ASP A 443 -6.12 -11.11 10.46
CA ASP A 443 -7.02 -10.02 10.88
C ASP A 443 -7.55 -10.17 12.32
N GLU A 444 -7.41 -11.35 12.95
CA GLU A 444 -7.70 -11.57 14.38
C GLU A 444 -6.75 -10.79 15.30
N PHE A 445 -5.53 -10.48 14.84
CA PHE A 445 -4.49 -9.96 15.71
C PHE A 445 -3.44 -9.02 15.08
N TYR A 446 -3.26 -8.99 13.76
CA TYR A 446 -2.26 -8.15 13.09
C TYR A 446 -2.88 -7.47 11.86
N ARG A 447 -2.91 -6.13 11.87
CA ARG A 447 -3.44 -5.28 10.78
C ARG A 447 -2.42 -4.27 10.31
N LEU A 448 -2.37 -4.04 9.00
CA LEU A 448 -1.49 -3.09 8.34
C LEU A 448 -2.32 -1.95 7.70
N PHE A 449 -1.91 -0.71 7.93
CA PHE A 449 -2.49 0.51 7.37
C PHE A 449 -1.46 1.26 6.53
N PHE A 450 -1.70 1.40 5.22
CA PHE A 450 -0.91 2.29 4.38
C PHE A 450 -1.50 3.70 4.42
N VAL A 451 -0.67 4.72 4.60
CA VAL A 451 -1.07 6.10 4.88
C VAL A 451 -0.76 6.98 3.65
N PRO A 452 -1.78 7.37 2.85
CA PRO A 452 -1.60 8.19 1.65
C PRO A 452 -0.88 9.51 1.91
N GLY A 453 0.24 9.74 1.22
CA GLY A 453 1.02 10.98 1.30
C GLY A 453 1.75 11.25 2.62
N MET A 454 1.64 10.40 3.65
CA MET A 454 2.52 10.49 4.83
C MET A 454 3.93 10.04 4.47
N GLN A 455 4.93 10.75 5.00
CA GLN A 455 6.36 10.47 4.85
C GLN A 455 6.85 9.44 5.89
N HIS A 456 8.16 9.30 6.04
CA HIS A 456 8.78 8.44 7.05
C HIS A 456 8.38 8.83 8.48
N CYS A 457 7.58 7.96 9.12
CA CYS A 457 7.06 8.07 10.49
C CYS A 457 6.14 9.26 10.82
N SER A 458 6.40 10.46 10.31
CA SER A 458 5.64 11.68 10.54
C SER A 458 5.65 12.57 9.30
N GLY A 459 4.91 13.69 9.35
CA GLY A 459 4.79 14.63 8.24
C GLY A 459 4.00 14.10 7.04
N GLY A 460 3.66 14.99 6.12
CA GLY A 460 2.93 14.66 4.91
C GLY A 460 3.35 15.52 3.72
N VAL A 461 3.44 14.90 2.55
CA VAL A 461 3.68 15.59 1.27
C VAL A 461 2.44 16.42 0.92
N TYR A 462 2.65 17.69 0.56
CA TYR A 462 1.56 18.65 0.37
C TYR A 462 0.63 18.70 1.60
N ASP A 463 -0.69 18.78 1.38
CA ASP A 463 -1.70 18.80 2.45
C ASP A 463 -2.15 17.40 2.90
N ALA A 464 -1.39 16.33 2.68
CA ALA A 464 -1.82 14.96 2.98
C ALA A 464 -2.11 14.75 4.49
N PRO A 465 -3.28 14.17 4.88
CA PRO A 465 -3.56 13.85 6.28
C PRO A 465 -2.64 12.76 6.83
N TRP A 466 -1.93 13.07 7.91
CA TRP A 466 -0.88 12.20 8.47
C TRP A 466 -0.93 12.05 9.99
N TYR A 467 -1.56 12.98 10.73
CA TYR A 467 -1.60 12.93 12.19
C TYR A 467 -2.76 12.04 12.69
N PHE A 468 -2.43 10.96 13.41
CA PHE A 468 -3.41 10.04 14.02
C PHE A 468 -2.91 9.38 15.33
N GLY A 469 -2.05 10.07 16.09
CA GLY A 469 -1.51 9.51 17.34
C GLY A 469 -0.50 8.36 17.16
N GLY A 470 0.11 8.24 15.98
CA GLY A 470 1.20 7.28 15.75
C GLY A 470 2.48 7.64 16.51
N SER A 471 3.42 6.71 16.59
CA SER A 471 4.72 6.90 17.26
C SER A 471 5.51 8.05 16.62
N GLY A 472 5.92 9.03 17.42
CA GLY A 472 6.63 10.22 16.95
C GLY A 472 5.73 11.36 16.45
N HIS A 473 4.45 11.12 16.13
CA HIS A 473 3.59 12.15 15.51
C HIS A 473 3.37 13.36 16.44
N ALA A 474 3.19 13.10 17.75
CA ALA A 474 3.09 14.14 18.77
C ALA A 474 4.40 14.92 18.89
N ALA A 475 5.54 14.22 19.01
CA ALA A 475 6.87 14.80 19.13
C ALA A 475 7.25 15.69 17.92
N ASP A 476 6.82 15.31 16.72
CA ASP A 476 6.98 16.09 15.49
C ASP A 476 6.33 17.48 15.62
N LEU A 477 5.06 17.54 16.04
CA LEU A 477 4.35 18.80 16.24
C LEU A 477 4.74 19.54 17.53
N GLU A 478 5.06 18.84 18.63
CA GLU A 478 5.63 19.47 19.84
C GLU A 478 6.99 20.12 19.55
N SER A 479 7.72 19.68 18.51
CA SER A 479 8.98 20.32 18.12
C SER A 479 8.81 21.74 17.57
N ASN A 480 7.61 22.07 17.08
CA ASN A 480 7.19 23.40 16.66
C ASN A 480 6.57 24.22 17.81
N GLY A 481 6.77 23.81 19.07
CA GLY A 481 6.26 24.49 20.26
C GLY A 481 4.77 24.27 20.54
N GLN A 482 4.16 23.27 19.89
CA GLN A 482 2.75 22.91 20.06
C GLN A 482 2.59 21.87 21.18
N HIS A 483 1.36 21.62 21.64
CA HIS A 483 1.06 20.57 22.63
C HIS A 483 -0.05 19.69 22.08
N VAL A 484 0.28 18.49 21.64
CA VAL A 484 -0.53 17.71 20.70
C VAL A 484 -0.64 16.24 21.14
N PHE A 485 -1.67 15.95 21.91
CA PHE A 485 -2.07 14.60 22.32
C PHE A 485 -3.52 14.67 22.86
N PRO A 486 -4.40 13.70 22.55
CA PRO A 486 -4.49 12.91 21.33
C PRO A 486 -4.62 13.81 20.08
N VAL A 487 -5.49 13.51 19.10
CA VAL A 487 -5.82 14.48 18.03
C VAL A 487 -6.58 15.67 18.65
N PRO A 488 -6.06 16.91 18.63
CA PRO A 488 -6.70 18.02 19.35
C PRO A 488 -8.08 18.35 18.79
N GLY A 489 -9.06 18.41 19.71
CA GLY A 489 -10.48 18.58 19.38
C GLY A 489 -11.23 17.28 19.05
N VAL A 490 -10.53 16.14 18.88
CA VAL A 490 -11.14 14.83 18.60
C VAL A 490 -10.41 13.71 19.35
N ASP A 491 -10.56 13.70 20.68
CA ASP A 491 -10.07 12.65 21.58
C ASP A 491 -10.99 11.41 21.48
N ASP A 492 -10.70 10.52 20.53
CA ASP A 492 -11.31 9.19 20.44
C ASP A 492 -10.39 8.13 19.79
N ALA A 493 -10.74 6.86 20.01
CA ALA A 493 -10.06 5.68 19.46
C ALA A 493 -10.31 5.42 17.96
N ARG A 494 -10.85 6.40 17.22
CA ARG A 494 -11.03 6.36 15.76
C ARG A 494 -10.07 7.33 15.07
N HIS A 495 -9.67 8.41 15.75
CA HIS A 495 -8.69 9.38 15.27
C HIS A 495 -7.30 9.14 15.89
N ASP A 496 -7.22 8.45 17.02
CA ASP A 496 -5.96 8.06 17.67
C ASP A 496 -5.73 6.53 17.62
N VAL A 497 -4.63 6.11 16.98
CA VAL A 497 -4.31 4.68 16.78
C VAL A 497 -3.77 3.99 18.04
N LEU A 498 -3.16 4.73 18.97
CA LEU A 498 -2.71 4.17 20.25
C LEU A 498 -3.94 3.86 21.12
N LEU A 499 -4.91 4.77 21.17
CA LEU A 499 -6.22 4.52 21.80
C LEU A 499 -6.98 3.39 21.09
N ALA A 500 -6.91 3.29 19.76
CA ALA A 500 -7.51 2.18 19.00
C ALA A 500 -6.91 0.82 19.36
N LEU A 501 -5.57 0.74 19.50
CA LEU A 501 -4.85 -0.45 19.94
C LEU A 501 -5.19 -0.82 21.38
N VAL A 502 -5.24 0.17 22.29
CA VAL A 502 -5.68 -0.03 23.69
C VAL A 502 -7.09 -0.61 23.73
N ALA A 503 -8.02 -0.05 22.98
CA ALA A 503 -9.39 -0.54 22.90
C ALA A 503 -9.44 -2.01 22.40
N TRP A 504 -8.66 -2.37 21.39
CA TRP A 504 -8.62 -3.74 20.87
C TRP A 504 -8.07 -4.76 21.90
N VAL A 505 -7.03 -4.39 22.64
CA VAL A 505 -6.38 -5.24 23.66
C VAL A 505 -7.21 -5.39 24.95
N GLU A 506 -8.05 -4.38 25.25
CA GLU A 506 -8.94 -4.37 26.42
C GLU A 506 -10.37 -4.87 26.12
N GLY A 507 -10.60 -5.43 24.92
CA GLY A 507 -11.81 -6.20 24.58
C GLY A 507 -12.84 -5.48 23.71
N GLY A 508 -12.50 -4.31 23.15
CA GLY A 508 -13.27 -3.64 22.11
C GLY A 508 -13.12 -4.28 20.73
N GLU A 509 -13.88 -3.77 19.75
CA GLU A 509 -13.74 -4.20 18.36
C GLU A 509 -12.37 -3.77 17.80
N GLY A 510 -11.69 -4.67 17.07
CA GLY A 510 -10.36 -4.38 16.55
C GLY A 510 -10.35 -3.29 15.47
N VAL A 511 -9.26 -2.52 15.45
CA VAL A 511 -9.04 -1.34 14.58
C VAL A 511 -9.37 -1.64 13.11
N ARG A 512 -10.48 -1.10 12.59
CA ARG A 512 -10.89 -1.27 11.18
C ARG A 512 -10.50 -0.08 10.30
N GLU A 513 -10.56 1.11 10.88
CA GLU A 513 -10.19 2.38 10.25
C GLU A 513 -9.48 3.27 11.28
N VAL A 514 -8.61 4.16 10.80
CA VAL A 514 -7.94 5.21 11.57
C VAL A 514 -8.08 6.51 10.78
N VAL A 515 -8.57 7.58 11.39
CA VAL A 515 -8.80 8.86 10.70
C VAL A 515 -7.60 9.79 10.88
N ALA A 516 -6.77 9.89 9.85
CA ALA A 516 -5.66 10.82 9.82
C ALA A 516 -6.11 12.26 9.58
N THR A 517 -5.36 13.19 10.14
CA THR A 517 -5.62 14.63 10.17
C THR A 517 -4.46 15.42 9.55
N LYS A 518 -4.77 16.48 8.80
CA LYS A 518 -3.84 17.56 8.42
C LYS A 518 -4.29 18.84 9.12
N PHE A 519 -3.38 19.51 9.83
CA PHE A 519 -3.61 20.85 10.34
C PHE A 519 -3.16 21.90 9.31
N VAL A 520 -3.76 23.08 9.33
CA VAL A 520 -3.36 24.19 8.44
C VAL A 520 -1.89 24.52 8.76
N ASN A 521 -1.01 24.48 7.75
CA ASN A 521 0.44 24.64 7.93
C ASN A 521 1.06 23.72 9.01
N ASP A 522 0.48 22.53 9.21
CA ASP A 522 0.79 21.61 10.33
C ASP A 522 0.78 22.29 11.72
N THR A 523 -0.02 23.34 11.86
CA THR A 523 -0.14 24.19 13.04
C THR A 523 -1.54 24.04 13.64
N VAL A 524 -1.65 23.29 14.74
CA VAL A 524 -2.91 22.99 15.45
C VAL A 524 -3.69 24.26 15.81
N GLY A 525 -3.01 25.35 16.15
CA GLY A 525 -3.62 26.64 16.46
C GLY A 525 -4.31 27.34 15.29
N GLU A 526 -3.93 27.02 14.05
CA GLU A 526 -4.62 27.48 12.82
C GLU A 526 -5.80 26.56 12.44
N GLY A 527 -5.93 25.42 13.13
CA GLY A 527 -7.05 24.50 13.01
C GLY A 527 -6.87 23.37 12.02
N MET A 528 -7.92 22.60 11.84
CA MET A 528 -7.95 21.38 11.03
C MET A 528 -8.24 21.73 9.56
N LEU A 529 -7.31 21.38 8.66
CA LEU A 529 -7.46 21.61 7.22
C LEU A 529 -8.32 20.51 6.56
N ARG A 530 -7.97 19.24 6.81
CA ARG A 530 -8.73 18.08 6.33
C ARG A 530 -8.45 16.80 7.13
N GLN A 531 -9.35 15.85 7.01
CA GLN A 531 -9.25 14.49 7.55
C GLN A 531 -9.55 13.44 6.48
N ARG A 532 -8.98 12.24 6.62
CA ARG A 532 -9.26 11.09 5.75
C ARG A 532 -9.26 9.79 6.58
N PRO A 533 -10.32 8.96 6.51
CA PRO A 533 -10.27 7.62 7.07
C PRO A 533 -9.32 6.74 6.25
N ILE A 534 -8.45 6.03 6.95
CA ILE A 534 -7.49 5.07 6.41
C ILE A 534 -7.98 3.68 6.82
N TYR A 535 -8.16 2.82 5.84
CA TYR A 535 -8.61 1.45 6.04
C TYR A 535 -7.41 0.49 6.06
N GLY A 536 -7.51 -0.59 6.84
CA GLY A 536 -6.48 -1.64 6.82
C GLY A 536 -6.39 -2.31 5.44
N THR A 537 -5.35 -3.09 5.21
CA THR A 537 -5.12 -3.83 3.94
C THR A 537 -6.31 -4.69 3.50
N PHE A 538 -7.07 -5.28 4.43
CA PHE A 538 -8.34 -5.97 4.12
C PHE A 538 -9.59 -5.06 4.17
N GLY A 539 -9.50 -3.85 4.74
CA GLY A 539 -10.53 -2.83 4.62
C GLY A 539 -10.71 -2.31 3.18
N LEU A 540 -9.69 -2.49 2.32
CA LEU A 540 -9.80 -2.32 0.87
C LEU A 540 -10.85 -3.25 0.22
N ALA A 541 -11.33 -4.30 0.89
CA ALA A 541 -12.47 -5.11 0.43
C ALA A 541 -13.79 -4.30 0.32
N ASN A 542 -13.87 -3.10 0.92
CA ASN A 542 -15.00 -2.18 0.74
C ASN A 542 -14.85 -1.23 -0.46
N TYR A 543 -13.69 -1.19 -1.14
CA TYR A 543 -13.63 -0.63 -2.49
C TYR A 543 -14.19 -1.63 -3.51
N PRO A 544 -14.82 -1.16 -4.60
CA PRO A 544 -15.76 -2.03 -5.30
C PRO A 544 -15.06 -3.05 -6.22
N ALA A 545 -14.99 -4.30 -5.75
CA ALA A 545 -15.20 -5.63 -6.36
C ALA A 545 -14.90 -5.95 -7.86
N LEU A 546 -14.62 -4.99 -8.75
CA LEU A 546 -14.35 -5.15 -10.19
C LEU A 546 -12.85 -5.24 -10.52
N PHE A 547 -12.01 -5.07 -9.51
CA PHE A 547 -10.56 -5.27 -9.55
C PHE A 547 -10.14 -6.57 -8.83
N SER A 548 -11.08 -7.39 -8.35
CA SER A 548 -10.71 -8.53 -7.52
C SER A 548 -9.98 -9.64 -8.25
N ARG A 549 -8.94 -10.14 -7.58
CA ARG A 549 -8.23 -11.37 -7.91
C ARG A 549 -9.15 -12.60 -7.76
N PRO A 550 -8.99 -13.66 -8.57
CA PRO A 550 -9.64 -14.96 -8.38
C PRO A 550 -9.65 -15.48 -6.93
N SER A 551 -8.56 -15.36 -6.18
CA SER A 551 -8.46 -15.70 -4.76
C SER A 551 -9.45 -14.92 -3.88
N GLN A 552 -9.61 -13.62 -4.12
CA GLN A 552 -10.57 -12.77 -3.41
C GLN A 552 -12.01 -13.14 -3.77
N ILE A 553 -12.30 -13.32 -5.07
CA ILE A 553 -13.65 -13.73 -5.51
C ILE A 553 -14.00 -15.12 -4.96
N ARG A 554 -13.02 -16.02 -4.87
CA ARG A 554 -13.16 -17.33 -4.21
C ARG A 554 -13.58 -17.13 -2.75
N ARG A 555 -12.83 -16.35 -1.97
CA ARG A 555 -13.14 -16.10 -0.54
C ARG A 555 -14.56 -15.51 -0.38
N MET A 556 -14.91 -14.51 -1.18
CA MET A 556 -16.26 -13.91 -1.17
C MET A 556 -17.38 -14.91 -1.50
N LEU A 557 -17.14 -15.90 -2.36
CA LEU A 557 -18.11 -16.97 -2.64
C LEU A 557 -18.18 -18.01 -1.52
N GLU A 558 -17.04 -18.35 -0.92
CA GLU A 558 -16.96 -19.32 0.19
C GLU A 558 -17.60 -18.75 1.47
N ASP A 559 -17.42 -17.47 1.76
CA ASP A 559 -18.12 -16.72 2.82
C ASP A 559 -19.65 -16.69 2.60
N ASP A 560 -20.10 -16.67 1.34
CA ASP A 560 -21.50 -16.69 0.90
C ASP A 560 -22.09 -18.12 0.76
N ASP A 561 -21.50 -19.17 1.36
CA ASP A 561 -21.95 -20.58 1.27
C ASP A 561 -22.00 -21.13 -0.18
N MET A 562 -21.00 -20.76 -1.00
CA MET A 562 -20.74 -21.26 -2.35
C MET A 562 -19.30 -21.83 -2.45
N PRO A 563 -19.08 -23.11 -2.06
CA PRO A 563 -17.74 -23.70 -1.96
C PRO A 563 -17.03 -23.82 -3.32
N VAL A 564 -15.70 -23.65 -3.34
CA VAL A 564 -14.87 -23.68 -4.57
C VAL A 564 -13.81 -24.79 -4.48
N ASP A 565 -13.98 -25.88 -5.23
CA ASP A 565 -13.01 -26.98 -5.28
C ASP A 565 -11.77 -26.66 -6.15
N ASP A 566 -11.94 -25.83 -7.17
CA ASP A 566 -10.96 -25.52 -8.21
C ASP A 566 -11.16 -24.07 -8.70
N ALA A 567 -10.07 -23.35 -8.98
CA ALA A 567 -10.08 -21.92 -9.32
C ALA A 567 -8.86 -21.56 -10.17
N PRO A 568 -8.95 -20.56 -11.08
CA PRO A 568 -7.81 -20.10 -11.85
C PRO A 568 -6.81 -19.33 -10.97
N GLU A 569 -5.54 -19.38 -11.34
CA GLU A 569 -4.46 -18.57 -10.75
C GLU A 569 -4.75 -17.06 -10.88
N ASP A 570 -4.26 -16.29 -9.92
CA ASP A 570 -4.54 -14.85 -9.84
C ASP A 570 -3.93 -14.04 -11.00
N GLU A 571 -2.80 -14.50 -11.50
CA GLU A 571 -2.00 -13.90 -12.56
C GLU A 571 -1.52 -14.99 -13.54
N GLY A 572 -0.99 -14.62 -14.71
CA GLY A 572 -0.51 -15.58 -15.72
C GLY A 572 -1.41 -15.75 -16.96
N GLN A 573 -1.01 -16.65 -17.87
CA GLN A 573 -1.59 -16.76 -19.21
C GLN A 573 -2.95 -17.50 -19.21
N GLY A 574 -4.00 -16.77 -18.84
CA GLY A 574 -5.37 -17.28 -18.78
C GLY A 574 -6.20 -16.70 -17.64
N SER A 575 -5.58 -15.91 -16.74
CA SER A 575 -6.27 -15.27 -15.64
C SER A 575 -7.43 -14.37 -16.12
N PRO A 576 -8.51 -14.24 -15.34
CA PRO A 576 -9.63 -13.34 -15.67
C PRO A 576 -9.17 -11.89 -15.74
N ARG A 577 -9.69 -11.13 -16.71
CA ARG A 577 -9.31 -9.72 -16.88
C ARG A 577 -10.01 -8.84 -15.83
N GLN A 578 -9.23 -8.34 -14.87
CA GLN A 578 -9.60 -7.25 -13.97
C GLN A 578 -9.87 -5.98 -14.81
N THR A 579 -11.06 -5.39 -14.71
CA THR A 579 -11.44 -4.18 -15.46
C THR A 579 -12.77 -3.60 -14.97
N TYR A 580 -12.81 -2.29 -14.72
CA TYR A 580 -14.03 -1.53 -14.47
C TYR A 580 -14.92 -1.42 -15.71
N ASN A 581 -14.38 -1.66 -16.91
CA ASN A 581 -15.12 -1.72 -18.17
C ASN A 581 -14.99 -3.12 -18.78
N PHE A 582 -15.86 -4.04 -18.36
CA PHE A 582 -15.84 -5.41 -18.87
C PHE A 582 -16.61 -5.52 -20.19
N ALA A 583 -15.88 -5.72 -21.29
CA ALA A 583 -16.44 -5.75 -22.64
C ALA A 583 -16.66 -7.18 -23.16
N PRO A 584 -17.59 -7.39 -24.12
CA PRO A 584 -17.68 -8.62 -24.89
C PRO A 584 -16.33 -9.09 -25.44
N GLY A 585 -16.08 -10.40 -25.39
CA GLY A 585 -14.82 -11.00 -25.82
C GLY A 585 -13.70 -10.96 -24.79
N TYR A 586 -13.88 -10.35 -23.62
CA TYR A 586 -12.94 -10.48 -22.50
C TYR A 586 -13.17 -11.76 -21.70
N HIS A 587 -12.14 -12.21 -20.97
CA HIS A 587 -12.19 -13.37 -20.10
C HIS A 587 -12.61 -12.96 -18.68
N GLY A 588 -13.64 -13.59 -18.13
CA GLY A 588 -14.25 -13.28 -16.84
C GLY A 588 -14.49 -14.52 -15.99
N VAL A 589 -14.81 -14.31 -14.71
CA VAL A 589 -15.02 -15.38 -13.73
C VAL A 589 -16.40 -16.01 -13.89
N VAL A 590 -16.41 -17.33 -14.10
CA VAL A 590 -17.62 -18.15 -14.18
C VAL A 590 -17.55 -19.25 -13.11
N TYR A 591 -18.47 -19.23 -12.15
CA TYR A 591 -18.65 -20.27 -11.15
C TYR A 591 -19.65 -21.33 -11.67
N ARG A 592 -19.30 -22.61 -11.58
CA ARG A 592 -20.06 -23.71 -12.22
C ARG A 592 -19.80 -25.05 -11.54
N ALA A 593 -20.74 -25.99 -11.67
CA ALA A 593 -20.46 -27.39 -11.33
C ALA A 593 -19.34 -27.96 -12.23
N ASP A 594 -18.45 -28.77 -11.64
CA ASP A 594 -17.43 -29.48 -12.40
C ASP A 594 -18.07 -30.68 -13.12
N VAL A 595 -18.11 -30.59 -14.45
CA VAL A 595 -18.72 -31.56 -15.36
C VAL A 595 -17.98 -31.54 -16.70
N PRO A 596 -17.97 -32.64 -17.47
CA PRO A 596 -17.27 -32.71 -18.75
C PRO A 596 -17.69 -31.62 -19.74
N ASP A 597 -16.87 -31.33 -20.74
CA ASP A 597 -17.12 -30.30 -21.77
C ASP A 597 -18.43 -30.49 -22.56
N ARG A 598 -18.98 -31.72 -22.56
CA ARG A 598 -20.30 -32.05 -23.14
C ARG A 598 -21.48 -31.64 -22.23
N GLY A 599 -21.21 -31.09 -21.04
CA GLY A 599 -22.16 -30.78 -19.99
C GLY A 599 -22.45 -31.96 -19.07
N ALA A 600 -23.40 -31.77 -18.16
CA ALA A 600 -23.98 -32.83 -17.34
C ALA A 600 -24.84 -33.78 -18.21
N VAL A 601 -24.23 -34.82 -18.77
CA VAL A 601 -24.91 -35.79 -19.66
C VAL A 601 -25.55 -36.92 -18.86
N HIS A 602 -26.80 -37.27 -19.17
CA HIS A 602 -27.48 -38.43 -18.61
C HIS A 602 -26.76 -39.74 -19.01
N ARG A 603 -26.32 -40.52 -18.02
CA ARG A 603 -25.55 -41.77 -18.19
C ARG A 603 -26.45 -42.93 -18.67
N ARG A 604 -26.89 -42.90 -19.93
CA ARG A 604 -27.58 -44.04 -20.56
C ARG A 604 -26.67 -45.26 -20.57
N ASN A 605 -27.05 -46.29 -19.84
CA ASN A 605 -26.43 -47.62 -19.91
C ASN A 605 -26.76 -48.29 -21.26
N HIS A 606 -26.01 -47.95 -22.32
CA HIS A 606 -25.98 -48.73 -23.55
C HIS A 606 -24.80 -49.70 -23.53
N SER A 607 -25.07 -50.90 -23.00
CA SER A 607 -24.23 -52.08 -23.17
C SER A 607 -24.28 -52.56 -24.62
N ARG A 608 -23.35 -52.08 -25.45
CA ARG A 608 -22.92 -52.69 -26.73
C ARG A 608 -21.46 -52.30 -26.94
N GLY A 609 -20.62 -53.26 -27.31
CA GLY A 609 -19.18 -53.06 -27.41
C GLY A 609 -18.60 -53.67 -28.67
N GLU A 610 -17.53 -53.03 -29.12
CA GLU A 610 -16.49 -53.40 -30.10
C GLU A 610 -15.31 -52.50 -29.65
N GLN A 611 -14.25 -53.03 -29.03
CA GLN A 611 -13.09 -53.73 -29.61
C GLN A 611 -12.16 -52.83 -30.44
N ASP A 612 -10.86 -53.11 -30.29
CA ASP A 612 -9.68 -52.51 -30.93
C ASP A 612 -9.38 -51.02 -30.63
N SER A 613 -8.11 -50.61 -30.44
CA SER A 613 -6.85 -51.36 -30.25
C SER A 613 -5.86 -50.55 -29.39
N ALA A 614 -4.84 -51.21 -28.82
CA ALA A 614 -3.97 -50.61 -27.79
C ALA A 614 -2.51 -50.39 -28.23
N ALA A 615 -1.92 -49.29 -27.75
CA ALA A 615 -0.49 -49.06 -27.49
C ALA A 615 -0.44 -48.01 -26.36
N ALA A 616 0.06 -48.34 -25.16
CA ALA A 616 1.45 -48.16 -24.71
C ALA A 616 1.86 -46.67 -24.58
N ASP A 617 2.47 -46.20 -23.48
CA ASP A 617 3.21 -46.93 -22.43
C ASP A 617 2.91 -46.43 -20.98
N ALA A 618 3.45 -47.10 -19.97
CA ALA A 618 3.27 -46.80 -18.54
C ALA A 618 4.26 -45.71 -18.02
N THR A 619 3.89 -44.89 -17.03
CA THR A 619 4.01 -45.16 -15.57
C THR A 619 3.27 -44.04 -14.82
N SER A 620 2.62 -44.24 -13.66
CA SER A 620 3.23 -44.53 -12.34
C SER A 620 2.18 -45.10 -11.36
N SER A 621 2.57 -45.37 -10.11
CA SER A 621 1.82 -46.14 -9.11
C SER A 621 0.65 -45.39 -8.44
N GLN A 622 -0.43 -46.14 -8.14
CA GLN A 622 -1.43 -45.78 -7.13
C GLN A 622 -1.60 -46.91 -6.10
N PRO A 623 -1.78 -46.59 -4.81
CA PRO A 623 -2.42 -47.50 -3.86
C PRO A 623 -3.94 -47.45 -4.06
N LYS A 624 -4.56 -48.59 -4.38
CA LYS A 624 -6.02 -48.72 -4.34
C LYS A 624 -6.51 -48.72 -2.90
N ASN A 625 -7.59 -48.00 -2.63
CA ASN A 625 -8.53 -48.38 -1.58
C ASN A 625 -9.96 -48.31 -2.13
N SER A 626 -10.82 -49.23 -1.71
CA SER A 626 -12.10 -49.48 -2.39
C SER A 626 -13.20 -49.92 -1.42
N GLY A 627 -14.24 -49.09 -1.29
CA GLY A 627 -15.45 -49.42 -0.55
C GLY A 627 -16.20 -48.17 -0.10
N GLY A 628 -17.43 -47.99 -0.57
CA GLY A 628 -18.28 -46.83 -0.24
C GLY A 628 -18.78 -46.10 -1.48
N ILE A 629 -19.98 -46.45 -1.94
CA ILE A 629 -20.81 -45.56 -2.77
C ILE A 629 -21.95 -45.09 -1.87
N ASP A 630 -21.84 -43.87 -1.35
CA ASP A 630 -23.00 -43.00 -1.20
C ASP A 630 -22.58 -41.52 -1.26
N ASP A 631 -23.55 -40.64 -1.55
CA ASP A 631 -23.50 -39.20 -1.84
C ASP A 631 -22.11 -38.56 -2.07
N SER A 632 -21.63 -38.64 -3.32
CA SER A 632 -20.59 -37.73 -3.80
C SER A 632 -21.16 -36.30 -3.87
N SER A 633 -20.69 -35.41 -3.00
CA SER A 633 -21.03 -34.00 -3.04
C SER A 633 -20.74 -33.40 -4.42
N VAL A 634 -21.59 -32.47 -4.87
CA VAL A 634 -21.38 -31.78 -6.14
C VAL A 634 -20.16 -30.87 -5.98
N LYS A 635 -19.12 -31.11 -6.78
CA LYS A 635 -17.97 -30.23 -6.88
C LYS A 635 -18.28 -29.01 -7.74
N TYR A 636 -17.78 -27.85 -7.33
CA TYR A 636 -17.92 -26.59 -8.05
C TYR A 636 -16.57 -25.95 -8.28
N LYS A 637 -16.46 -25.17 -9.36
CA LYS A 637 -15.24 -24.46 -9.69
C LYS A 637 -15.47 -23.10 -10.29
N MET A 638 -14.52 -22.22 -10.04
CA MET A 638 -14.34 -20.99 -10.79
C MET A 638 -13.53 -21.29 -12.04
N GLN A 639 -13.92 -20.72 -13.17
CA GLN A 639 -13.22 -20.91 -14.44
C GLN A 639 -13.17 -19.58 -15.21
N SER A 640 -12.01 -19.26 -15.75
CA SER A 640 -11.84 -18.15 -16.71
C SER A 640 -12.49 -18.53 -18.04
N MET A 641 -13.44 -17.72 -18.52
CA MET A 641 -14.19 -17.97 -19.76
C MET A 641 -14.43 -16.68 -20.56
N GLN A 642 -14.52 -16.78 -21.88
CA GLN A 642 -14.75 -15.62 -22.76
C GLN A 642 -16.24 -15.22 -22.82
N TRP A 643 -16.56 -13.94 -22.65
CA TRP A 643 -17.95 -13.46 -22.74
C TRP A 643 -18.43 -13.34 -24.19
N GLY A 644 -19.53 -14.01 -24.52
CA GLY A 644 -20.09 -14.14 -25.86
C GLY A 644 -19.96 -15.58 -26.34
N LEU A 645 -21.03 -16.37 -26.16
CA LEU A 645 -20.98 -17.83 -26.31
C LEU A 645 -20.71 -18.27 -27.75
N ILE A 646 -19.79 -19.22 -27.92
CA ILE A 646 -19.45 -19.91 -29.16
C ILE A 646 -19.83 -21.39 -29.00
N PRO A 647 -20.85 -21.89 -29.72
CA PRO A 647 -21.27 -23.29 -29.60
C PRO A 647 -20.20 -24.30 -30.05
N PHE A 648 -20.17 -25.49 -29.44
CA PHE A 648 -19.14 -26.53 -29.68
C PHE A 648 -19.04 -27.03 -31.13
N TRP A 649 -20.10 -26.84 -31.95
CA TRP A 649 -20.09 -27.17 -33.38
C TRP A 649 -19.41 -26.11 -34.24
N THR A 650 -18.98 -24.98 -33.66
CA THR A 650 -18.26 -23.91 -34.37
C THR A 650 -16.83 -24.35 -34.63
N LYS A 651 -16.46 -24.48 -35.92
CA LYS A 651 -15.19 -25.07 -36.35
C LYS A 651 -14.06 -24.10 -36.68
N ARG A 652 -14.34 -22.80 -36.73
CA ARG A 652 -13.40 -21.71 -37.04
C ARG A 652 -13.83 -20.48 -36.26
N ASP A 653 -12.91 -19.56 -35.95
CA ASP A 653 -13.28 -18.36 -35.19
C ASP A 653 -14.38 -17.55 -35.92
N PRO A 654 -15.56 -17.35 -35.30
CA PRO A 654 -16.69 -16.70 -35.96
C PRO A 654 -16.55 -15.17 -35.97
N GLY A 655 -15.52 -14.63 -35.30
CA GLY A 655 -15.24 -13.20 -35.22
C GLY A 655 -16.17 -12.41 -34.32
N TYR A 656 -15.71 -11.22 -33.93
CA TYR A 656 -16.39 -10.33 -32.99
C TYR A 656 -17.83 -9.98 -33.38
N ALA A 657 -18.13 -9.88 -34.69
CA ALA A 657 -19.46 -9.55 -35.21
C ALA A 657 -20.50 -10.69 -35.10
N VAL A 658 -20.08 -11.89 -34.71
CA VAL A 658 -20.96 -13.01 -34.34
C VAL A 658 -20.98 -13.17 -32.82
N LEU A 659 -19.81 -13.17 -32.18
CA LEU A 659 -19.66 -13.27 -30.71
C LEU A 659 -20.44 -12.18 -29.95
N SER A 660 -20.45 -10.94 -30.46
CA SER A 660 -21.23 -9.84 -29.87
C SER A 660 -22.76 -10.03 -29.91
N LYS A 661 -23.27 -11.02 -30.67
CA LYS A 661 -24.70 -11.38 -30.71
C LYS A 661 -25.08 -12.46 -29.70
N THR A 662 -24.11 -13.14 -29.10
CA THR A 662 -24.31 -14.25 -28.16
C THR A 662 -23.91 -13.91 -26.72
N ILE A 663 -23.64 -12.64 -26.42
CA ILE A 663 -23.30 -12.14 -25.07
C ILE A 663 -24.45 -12.30 -24.06
N ASN A 664 -25.69 -12.16 -24.53
CA ASN A 664 -26.90 -12.24 -23.72
C ASN A 664 -27.91 -13.21 -24.34
N CYS A 665 -28.45 -14.09 -23.52
CA CYS A 665 -29.63 -14.91 -23.80
C CYS A 665 -30.89 -14.24 -23.23
N ARG A 666 -32.07 -14.62 -23.71
CA ARG A 666 -33.37 -14.22 -23.14
C ARG A 666 -34.07 -15.44 -22.54
N ASP A 667 -34.62 -15.29 -21.34
CA ASP A 667 -35.46 -16.27 -20.66
C ASP A 667 -36.58 -16.87 -21.53
N ASP A 668 -37.25 -16.05 -22.34
CA ASP A 668 -38.28 -16.46 -23.30
C ASP A 668 -37.78 -17.51 -24.30
N SER A 669 -36.56 -17.33 -24.79
CA SER A 669 -35.88 -18.16 -25.79
C SER A 669 -35.41 -19.50 -25.19
N LEU A 670 -35.37 -19.59 -23.86
CA LEU A 670 -35.13 -20.84 -23.14
C LEU A 670 -36.43 -21.61 -22.87
N SER A 671 -37.60 -20.96 -22.86
CA SER A 671 -38.89 -21.65 -22.73
C SER A 671 -39.24 -22.50 -23.95
N THR A 672 -38.86 -22.04 -25.16
CA THR A 672 -39.11 -22.75 -26.41
C THR A 672 -38.22 -23.99 -26.60
N PRO A 673 -38.74 -25.10 -27.16
CA PRO A 673 -37.93 -26.18 -27.70
C PRO A 673 -37.10 -25.74 -28.92
N GLY A 674 -35.91 -26.32 -29.10
CA GLY A 674 -35.00 -26.01 -30.21
C GLY A 674 -34.17 -24.74 -30.00
N GLY A 675 -33.61 -24.21 -31.10
CA GLY A 675 -32.74 -23.03 -31.10
C GLY A 675 -31.31 -23.27 -30.61
N MET A 676 -30.46 -22.25 -30.73
CA MET A 676 -29.02 -22.30 -30.42
C MET A 676 -28.74 -22.78 -28.98
N TRP A 677 -29.53 -22.34 -28.02
CA TRP A 677 -29.33 -22.60 -26.58
C TRP A 677 -29.75 -24.00 -26.12
N SER A 678 -30.38 -24.79 -26.99
CA SER A 678 -31.02 -26.07 -26.64
C SER A 678 -30.07 -27.10 -26.01
N THR A 679 -28.83 -27.17 -26.49
CA THR A 679 -27.81 -28.10 -25.97
C THR A 679 -27.16 -27.61 -24.67
N MET A 680 -27.08 -26.30 -24.43
CA MET A 680 -26.48 -25.74 -23.22
C MET A 680 -27.47 -25.72 -22.05
N LYS A 681 -28.74 -25.35 -22.28
CA LYS A 681 -29.73 -25.23 -21.19
C LYS A 681 -29.98 -26.53 -20.43
N ALA A 682 -29.79 -27.67 -21.10
CA ALA A 682 -29.94 -29.01 -20.53
C ALA A 682 -28.89 -29.36 -19.46
N GLY A 683 -27.62 -28.92 -19.61
CA GLY A 683 -26.53 -29.37 -18.74
C GLY A 683 -25.23 -28.55 -18.76
N LYS A 684 -25.24 -27.34 -19.32
CA LYS A 684 -24.12 -26.37 -19.32
C LYS A 684 -24.57 -25.02 -18.73
N ARG A 685 -25.12 -25.08 -17.53
CA ARG A 685 -25.52 -23.93 -16.72
C ARG A 685 -24.33 -23.43 -15.89
N CYS A 686 -24.26 -22.13 -15.63
CA CYS A 686 -23.25 -21.50 -14.80
C CYS A 686 -23.78 -20.23 -14.10
N ILE A 687 -22.97 -19.70 -13.19
CA ILE A 687 -23.11 -18.36 -12.62
C ILE A 687 -21.95 -17.50 -13.16
N VAL A 688 -22.26 -16.34 -13.72
CA VAL A 688 -21.27 -15.32 -14.07
C VAL A 688 -21.16 -14.36 -12.89
N VAL A 689 -19.94 -14.12 -12.41
CA VAL A 689 -19.70 -13.32 -11.21
C VAL A 689 -19.24 -11.91 -11.60
N ALA A 690 -19.87 -10.89 -11.01
CA ALA A 690 -19.50 -9.49 -11.13
C ALA A 690 -19.99 -8.71 -9.89
N GLN A 691 -19.77 -7.40 -9.84
CA GLN A 691 -20.45 -6.52 -8.86
C GLN A 691 -21.80 -5.99 -9.30
N GLY A 692 -21.98 -5.90 -10.61
CA GLY A 692 -22.89 -4.95 -11.21
C GLY A 692 -22.69 -4.86 -12.70
N PHE A 693 -23.51 -4.05 -13.35
CA PHE A 693 -23.54 -3.92 -14.80
C PHE A 693 -23.88 -2.50 -15.24
N TYR A 694 -23.50 -2.16 -16.46
CA TYR A 694 -23.88 -0.91 -17.10
C TYR A 694 -25.13 -1.10 -17.96
N GLU A 695 -26.05 -0.13 -17.91
CA GLU A 695 -27.14 -0.01 -18.87
C GLU A 695 -27.38 1.48 -19.18
N TRP A 696 -27.86 1.78 -20.40
CA TRP A 696 -27.88 3.13 -20.95
C TRP A 696 -29.31 3.67 -21.06
N LEU A 697 -29.61 4.69 -20.25
CA LEU A 697 -30.83 5.49 -20.37
C LEU A 697 -30.81 6.23 -21.71
N LYS A 698 -31.81 5.95 -22.56
CA LYS A 698 -31.91 6.47 -23.94
C LYS A 698 -32.75 7.74 -23.94
N ASN A 699 -32.13 8.91 -24.06
CA ASN A 699 -32.83 10.19 -24.19
C ASN A 699 -32.66 10.76 -25.60
N GLY A 700 -33.56 10.37 -26.50
CA GLY A 700 -33.52 10.75 -27.92
C GLY A 700 -32.28 10.19 -28.63
N LYS A 701 -31.31 11.06 -28.94
CA LYS A 701 -30.01 10.68 -29.51
C LYS A 701 -28.93 10.43 -28.46
N GLU A 702 -29.11 10.93 -27.24
CA GLU A 702 -28.15 10.73 -26.17
C GLU A 702 -28.38 9.41 -25.42
N LYS A 703 -27.30 8.86 -24.90
CA LYS A 703 -27.28 7.73 -23.98
C LYS A 703 -26.55 8.15 -22.72
N MET A 704 -27.17 7.95 -21.55
CA MET A 704 -26.52 8.15 -20.27
C MET A 704 -26.25 6.77 -19.63
N PRO A 705 -24.99 6.30 -19.53
CA PRO A 705 -24.70 5.07 -18.79
C PRO A 705 -25.10 5.25 -17.32
N HIS A 706 -25.71 4.22 -16.78
CA HIS A 706 -25.92 4.05 -15.34
C HIS A 706 -25.22 2.76 -14.92
N PHE A 707 -24.57 2.77 -13.77
CA PHE A 707 -24.09 1.54 -13.13
C PHE A 707 -25.19 1.03 -12.19
N VAL A 708 -25.36 -0.28 -12.16
CA VAL A 708 -26.33 -0.98 -11.32
C VAL A 708 -25.59 -2.03 -10.49
N LYS A 709 -25.61 -1.90 -9.16
CA LYS A 709 -25.02 -2.87 -8.22
C LYS A 709 -26.04 -3.29 -7.15
N ARG A 710 -25.72 -4.29 -6.34
CA ARG A 710 -26.53 -4.62 -5.16
C ARG A 710 -26.35 -3.55 -4.08
N ARG A 711 -27.40 -3.26 -3.31
CA ARG A 711 -27.35 -2.27 -2.23
C ARG A 711 -26.69 -2.81 -0.94
N ASP A 712 -26.63 -4.13 -0.79
CA ASP A 712 -26.05 -4.86 0.34
C ASP A 712 -24.53 -5.12 0.21
N GLY A 713 -23.92 -4.78 -0.93
CA GLY A 713 -22.49 -4.97 -1.19
C GLY A 713 -22.10 -6.36 -1.70
N GLN A 714 -22.99 -7.34 -1.67
CA GLN A 714 -22.72 -8.69 -2.20
C GLN A 714 -22.47 -8.68 -3.72
N LEU A 715 -21.88 -9.76 -4.21
CA LEU A 715 -21.65 -9.99 -5.64
C LEU A 715 -22.96 -10.24 -6.40
N MET A 716 -22.95 -9.86 -7.69
CA MET A 716 -23.94 -10.27 -8.67
C MET A 716 -23.63 -11.68 -9.17
N CYS A 717 -24.39 -12.65 -8.72
CA CYS A 717 -24.43 -13.99 -9.30
C CYS A 717 -25.43 -14.02 -10.47
N PHE A 718 -25.00 -13.67 -11.68
CA PHE A 718 -25.87 -13.72 -12.86
C PHE A 718 -26.05 -15.16 -13.35
N ALA A 719 -27.29 -15.60 -13.60
CA ALA A 719 -27.53 -16.89 -14.24
C ALA A 719 -27.04 -16.88 -15.70
N GLY A 720 -26.24 -17.87 -16.07
CA GLY A 720 -25.62 -17.98 -17.40
C GLY A 720 -25.63 -19.39 -17.99
N LEU A 721 -25.31 -19.47 -19.28
CA LEU A 721 -25.01 -20.72 -19.98
C LEU A 721 -23.58 -20.65 -20.52
N TRP A 722 -22.90 -21.79 -20.60
CA TRP A 722 -21.55 -21.91 -21.16
C TRP A 722 -21.47 -22.95 -22.27
N ASP A 723 -20.44 -22.86 -23.10
CA ASP A 723 -20.04 -23.93 -24.02
C ASP A 723 -18.51 -23.93 -24.26
N CYS A 724 -17.99 -25.04 -24.75
CA CYS A 724 -16.58 -25.25 -25.07
C CYS A 724 -16.45 -25.59 -26.56
N ALA A 725 -15.83 -24.70 -27.34
CA ALA A 725 -15.52 -24.93 -28.74
C ALA A 725 -14.03 -25.27 -28.94
N GLN A 726 -13.75 -26.07 -29.97
CA GLN A 726 -12.40 -26.35 -30.46
C GLN A 726 -12.43 -26.26 -31.99
N TYR A 727 -11.55 -25.43 -32.55
CA TYR A 727 -11.49 -25.15 -33.98
C TYR A 727 -10.65 -26.20 -34.73
N GLU A 728 -10.76 -26.23 -36.06
CA GLU A 728 -10.02 -27.15 -36.94
C GLU A 728 -8.51 -26.85 -37.00
N ASP A 729 -8.12 -25.64 -36.64
CA ASP A 729 -6.77 -25.07 -36.77
C ASP A 729 -6.03 -24.88 -35.42
N SER A 730 -6.62 -25.30 -34.30
CA SER A 730 -6.01 -25.18 -32.96
C SER A 730 -6.33 -26.39 -32.07
N GLN A 731 -5.36 -26.74 -31.20
CA GLN A 731 -5.55 -27.74 -30.14
C GLN A 731 -6.21 -27.14 -28.88
N ASP A 732 -6.38 -25.81 -28.83
CA ASP A 732 -6.86 -25.08 -27.66
C ASP A 732 -8.39 -25.13 -27.56
N LYS A 733 -8.89 -25.25 -26.33
CA LYS A 733 -10.31 -25.20 -26.01
C LYS A 733 -10.74 -23.78 -25.65
N ARG A 734 -11.64 -23.19 -26.43
CA ARG A 734 -12.31 -21.91 -26.11
C ARG A 734 -13.53 -22.17 -25.23
N TYR A 735 -13.41 -21.95 -23.93
CA TYR A 735 -14.56 -21.89 -23.01
C TYR A 735 -15.21 -20.50 -23.11
N THR A 736 -16.52 -20.47 -23.32
CA THR A 736 -17.27 -19.24 -23.60
C THR A 736 -18.62 -19.23 -22.88
N TYR A 737 -19.18 -18.06 -22.58
CA TYR A 737 -20.44 -17.94 -21.83
C TYR A 737 -21.39 -16.84 -22.33
N THR A 738 -22.66 -16.95 -21.95
CA THR A 738 -23.72 -15.95 -22.17
C THR A 738 -24.47 -15.68 -20.87
N ILE A 739 -24.88 -14.43 -20.64
CA ILE A 739 -25.68 -14.02 -19.48
C ILE A 739 -27.17 -14.14 -19.83
N ILE A 740 -27.98 -14.75 -18.96
CA ILE A 740 -29.44 -14.81 -19.18
C ILE A 740 -30.07 -13.51 -18.70
N THR A 741 -30.92 -12.93 -19.53
CA THR A 741 -31.74 -11.76 -19.22
C THR A 741 -33.21 -12.12 -19.07
N THR A 742 -33.89 -11.37 -18.20
CA THR A 742 -35.35 -11.40 -17.96
C THR A 742 -35.91 -9.98 -18.02
N ASP A 743 -37.21 -9.80 -17.78
CA ASP A 743 -37.86 -8.49 -17.72
C ASP A 743 -37.33 -7.65 -16.55
N SER A 744 -37.30 -6.32 -16.73
CA SER A 744 -36.82 -5.43 -15.67
C SER A 744 -37.76 -5.38 -14.46
N ASN A 745 -37.18 -5.38 -13.26
CA ASN A 745 -37.92 -5.15 -12.02
C ASN A 745 -38.36 -3.67 -11.91
N LYS A 746 -39.21 -3.35 -10.92
CA LYS A 746 -39.72 -1.97 -10.71
C LYS A 746 -38.62 -0.92 -10.53
N GLN A 747 -37.43 -1.31 -10.06
CA GLN A 747 -36.30 -0.40 -9.82
C GLN A 747 -35.60 -0.02 -11.14
N LEU A 748 -35.58 -0.90 -12.15
CA LEU A 748 -34.88 -0.68 -13.42
C LEU A 748 -35.80 -0.37 -14.62
N LYS A 749 -37.12 -0.45 -14.46
CA LYS A 749 -38.12 -0.12 -15.51
C LYS A 749 -37.95 1.24 -16.18
N PHE A 750 -37.37 2.23 -15.50
CA PHE A 750 -37.10 3.56 -16.09
C PHE A 750 -35.88 3.55 -17.04
N LEU A 751 -34.95 2.61 -16.83
CA LEU A 751 -33.65 2.53 -17.49
C LEU A 751 -33.70 1.61 -18.71
N HIS A 752 -34.31 0.43 -18.56
CA HIS A 752 -34.47 -0.54 -19.65
C HIS A 752 -35.61 -1.54 -19.40
N ASP A 753 -36.11 -2.18 -20.46
CA ASP A 753 -37.17 -3.20 -20.39
C ASP A 753 -36.69 -4.56 -19.85
N ARG A 754 -35.37 -4.79 -19.83
CA ARG A 754 -34.73 -6.08 -19.54
C ARG A 754 -33.53 -5.92 -18.62
N MET A 755 -33.28 -6.90 -17.77
CA MET A 755 -32.12 -6.96 -16.84
C MET A 755 -31.52 -8.37 -16.81
N PRO A 756 -30.27 -8.54 -16.35
CA PRO A 756 -29.73 -9.88 -16.02
C PRO A 756 -30.59 -10.59 -14.98
N VAL A 757 -30.70 -11.92 -15.08
CA VAL A 757 -31.24 -12.76 -14.01
C VAL A 757 -30.18 -12.84 -12.91
N ILE A 758 -30.44 -12.22 -11.76
CA ILE A 758 -29.57 -12.22 -10.59
C ILE A 758 -30.12 -13.25 -9.60
N LEU A 759 -29.31 -14.22 -9.20
CA LEU A 759 -29.60 -15.13 -8.10
C LEU A 759 -28.89 -14.64 -6.83
N ASN A 760 -29.40 -15.01 -5.66
CA ASN A 760 -28.73 -14.69 -4.40
C ASN A 760 -27.58 -15.67 -4.14
N PRO A 761 -26.41 -15.21 -3.64
CA PRO A 761 -25.36 -16.09 -3.16
C PRO A 761 -25.86 -17.11 -2.12
N GLY A 762 -25.19 -18.25 -2.02
CA GLY A 762 -25.53 -19.38 -1.11
C GLY A 762 -26.87 -20.10 -1.36
N SER A 763 -27.75 -19.51 -2.17
CA SER A 763 -29.16 -19.86 -2.22
C SER A 763 -29.47 -21.25 -2.77
N LYS A 764 -30.65 -21.76 -2.41
CA LYS A 764 -31.22 -22.99 -2.98
C LYS A 764 -31.44 -22.85 -4.49
N GLU A 765 -31.69 -21.63 -4.96
CA GLU A 765 -31.83 -21.26 -6.36
C GLU A 765 -30.52 -21.46 -7.13
N ILE A 766 -29.37 -21.01 -6.61
CA ILE A 766 -28.05 -21.31 -7.23
C ILE A 766 -27.77 -22.82 -7.20
N LYS A 767 -28.01 -23.47 -6.05
CA LYS A 767 -27.76 -24.92 -5.89
C LYS A 767 -28.65 -25.75 -6.84
N THR A 768 -29.90 -25.35 -7.08
CA THR A 768 -30.80 -25.95 -8.09
C THR A 768 -30.40 -25.60 -9.52
N TRP A 769 -29.92 -24.38 -9.78
CA TRP A 769 -29.48 -23.94 -11.11
C TRP A 769 -28.23 -24.71 -11.59
N LEU A 770 -27.27 -24.96 -10.69
CA LEU A 770 -26.03 -25.64 -11.02
C LEU A 770 -26.07 -27.17 -10.89
N ASP A 771 -27.12 -27.73 -10.29
CA ASP A 771 -27.27 -29.17 -10.04
C ASP A 771 -27.03 -30.03 -11.31
N PRO A 772 -25.95 -30.86 -11.34
CA PRO A 772 -25.61 -31.71 -12.48
C PRO A 772 -26.48 -32.97 -12.57
N LYS A 773 -27.30 -33.27 -11.55
CA LYS A 773 -28.28 -34.37 -11.58
C LYS A 773 -29.50 -33.99 -12.45
N ARG A 774 -29.66 -32.72 -12.85
CA ARG A 774 -30.76 -32.18 -13.67
C ARG A 774 -30.38 -32.01 -15.14
N HIS A 775 -30.70 -33.03 -15.94
CA HIS A 775 -30.35 -33.11 -17.37
C HIS A 775 -31.41 -32.54 -18.34
N GLU A 776 -32.58 -32.11 -17.85
CA GLU A 776 -33.70 -31.61 -18.67
C GLU A 776 -34.12 -30.20 -18.25
N TRP A 777 -34.68 -29.44 -19.19
CA TRP A 777 -35.18 -28.08 -18.93
C TRP A 777 -36.56 -28.14 -18.28
N SER A 778 -36.60 -28.19 -16.94
CA SER A 778 -37.83 -28.26 -16.16
C SER A 778 -38.52 -26.89 -16.02
N LYS A 779 -39.81 -26.90 -15.66
CA LYS A 779 -40.53 -25.67 -15.27
C LYS A 779 -39.84 -24.96 -14.10
N GLU A 780 -39.34 -25.72 -13.14
CA GLU A 780 -38.60 -25.22 -11.97
C GLU A 780 -37.37 -24.38 -12.39
N LEU A 781 -36.56 -24.86 -13.36
CA LEU A 781 -35.43 -24.08 -13.90
C LEU A 781 -35.87 -22.83 -14.67
N GLN A 782 -37.05 -22.85 -15.31
CA GLN A 782 -37.63 -21.67 -15.96
C GLN A 782 -38.18 -20.66 -14.93
N ASP A 783 -38.82 -21.13 -13.86
CA ASP A 783 -39.39 -20.30 -12.79
C ASP A 783 -38.30 -19.58 -11.97
N LEU A 784 -37.04 -20.04 -12.01
CA LEU A 784 -35.87 -19.32 -11.47
C LEU A 784 -35.50 -18.06 -12.28
N LEU A 785 -35.85 -17.99 -13.57
CA LEU A 785 -35.48 -16.88 -14.47
C LEU A 785 -36.40 -15.67 -14.30
N LYS A 786 -36.57 -15.21 -13.07
CA LYS A 786 -37.44 -14.10 -12.65
C LYS A 786 -36.65 -12.79 -12.46
N PRO A 787 -37.30 -11.61 -12.54
CA PRO A 787 -36.68 -10.34 -12.20
C PRO A 787 -36.24 -10.31 -10.73
N PHE A 788 -35.07 -9.73 -10.45
CA PHE A 788 -34.52 -9.66 -9.09
C PHE A 788 -35.43 -8.87 -8.14
N ASP A 789 -35.70 -9.43 -6.96
CA ASP A 789 -36.61 -8.92 -5.93
C ASP A 789 -35.91 -8.15 -4.80
N GLY A 790 -34.59 -8.31 -4.64
CA GLY A 790 -33.77 -7.57 -3.69
C GLY A 790 -33.53 -6.09 -4.05
N GLN A 791 -32.85 -5.37 -3.15
CA GLN A 791 -32.57 -3.93 -3.31
C GLN A 791 -31.36 -3.69 -4.22
N LEU A 792 -31.55 -2.86 -5.25
CA LEU A 792 -30.50 -2.43 -6.18
C LEU A 792 -30.17 -0.95 -5.95
N GLU A 793 -28.90 -0.61 -6.11
CA GLU A 793 -28.47 0.77 -6.28
C GLU A 793 -28.22 1.05 -7.76
N CYS A 794 -28.73 2.17 -8.27
CA CYS A 794 -28.61 2.56 -9.68
C CYS A 794 -28.39 4.07 -9.78
N TYR A 795 -27.32 4.48 -10.46
CA TYR A 795 -26.94 5.87 -10.61
C TYR A 795 -26.24 6.15 -11.94
N PRO A 796 -26.35 7.37 -12.51
CA PRO A 796 -25.64 7.75 -13.73
C PRO A 796 -24.12 7.79 -13.48
N VAL A 797 -23.34 7.32 -14.45
CA VAL A 797 -21.87 7.26 -14.40
C VAL A 797 -21.24 7.95 -15.63
N SER A 798 -19.91 8.03 -15.68
CA SER A 798 -19.20 8.73 -16.76
C SER A 798 -19.56 8.19 -18.16
N LYS A 799 -19.87 9.10 -19.09
CA LYS A 799 -20.12 8.78 -20.51
C LYS A 799 -18.93 8.08 -21.19
N GLU A 800 -17.73 8.18 -20.63
CA GLU A 800 -16.49 7.57 -21.11
C GLU A 800 -16.56 6.03 -21.19
N VAL A 801 -17.31 5.36 -20.29
CA VAL A 801 -17.42 3.88 -20.25
C VAL A 801 -17.97 3.29 -21.57
N GLY A 802 -18.73 4.08 -22.34
CA GLY A 802 -19.21 3.71 -23.67
C GLY A 802 -18.11 3.53 -24.74
N LYS A 803 -16.86 3.87 -24.45
CA LYS A 803 -15.69 3.60 -25.30
C LYS A 803 -15.07 2.26 -24.92
N VAL A 804 -15.27 1.24 -25.76
CA VAL A 804 -14.67 -0.10 -25.56
C VAL A 804 -13.15 0.01 -25.51
N GLY A 805 -12.54 -0.47 -24.42
CA GLY A 805 -11.09 -0.42 -24.18
C GLY A 805 -10.64 0.65 -23.18
N ASN A 806 -11.45 1.68 -22.91
CA ASN A 806 -11.21 2.56 -21.76
C ASN A 806 -11.43 1.77 -20.46
N ASN A 807 -10.60 1.97 -19.43
CA ASN A 807 -10.74 1.39 -18.10
C ASN A 807 -10.41 2.46 -17.04
N SER A 808 -11.24 2.64 -16.01
CA SER A 808 -11.02 3.60 -14.91
C SER A 808 -11.98 3.34 -13.74
N PRO A 809 -11.54 3.48 -12.47
CA PRO A 809 -12.43 3.37 -11.30
C PRO A 809 -13.57 4.40 -11.33
N SER A 810 -13.36 5.57 -11.95
CA SER A 810 -14.39 6.61 -12.13
C SER A 810 -15.68 6.13 -12.84
N PHE A 811 -15.62 5.00 -13.56
CA PHE A 811 -16.78 4.49 -14.31
C PHE A 811 -17.86 3.88 -13.41
N ILE A 812 -17.56 3.57 -12.16
CA ILE A 812 -18.53 3.10 -11.16
C ILE A 812 -18.88 4.16 -10.10
N ILE A 813 -18.42 5.40 -10.26
CA ILE A 813 -18.69 6.53 -9.34
C ILE A 813 -19.87 7.38 -9.87
N PRO A 814 -20.85 7.77 -9.02
CA PRO A 814 -22.01 8.55 -9.46
C PRO A 814 -21.64 9.94 -10.01
N VAL A 815 -22.16 10.34 -11.18
CA VAL A 815 -21.94 11.68 -11.78
C VAL A 815 -22.45 12.82 -10.89
N ALA A 816 -23.39 12.53 -9.98
CA ALA A 816 -23.97 13.50 -9.06
C ALA A 816 -23.21 13.64 -7.72
N SER A 817 -22.16 12.86 -7.48
CA SER A 817 -21.36 12.90 -6.25
C SER A 817 -20.55 14.20 -6.10
N LYS A 818 -19.86 14.38 -4.97
CA LYS A 818 -18.98 15.55 -4.80
C LYS A 818 -17.73 15.41 -5.67
N GLU A 819 -17.16 14.20 -5.73
CA GLU A 819 -16.01 13.85 -6.57
C GLU A 819 -16.24 14.24 -8.04
N ASN A 820 -17.35 13.79 -8.65
CA ASN A 820 -17.64 14.09 -10.05
C ASN A 820 -18.02 15.56 -10.32
N LYS A 821 -18.54 16.29 -9.33
CA LYS A 821 -18.87 17.72 -9.50
C LYS A 821 -17.62 18.61 -9.56
N ALA A 822 -16.57 18.28 -8.81
CA ALA A 822 -15.26 18.93 -8.95
C ALA A 822 -14.68 18.71 -10.36
N ASN A 823 -14.69 17.45 -10.81
CA ASN A 823 -14.17 17.06 -12.13
C ASN A 823 -14.85 17.80 -13.30
N ILE A 824 -16.16 18.04 -13.23
CA ILE A 824 -16.90 18.78 -14.27
C ILE A 824 -16.63 20.30 -14.21
N ALA A 825 -16.52 20.90 -13.01
CA ALA A 825 -16.22 22.33 -12.85
C ALA A 825 -14.86 22.69 -13.48
N ASN A 826 -13.84 21.88 -13.22
CA ASN A 826 -12.48 22.03 -13.76
C ASN A 826 -12.45 21.88 -15.30
N PHE A 827 -13.39 21.14 -15.89
CA PHE A 827 -13.52 20.99 -17.34
C PHE A 827 -14.10 22.25 -18.03
N PHE A 828 -15.10 22.89 -17.43
CA PHE A 828 -15.71 24.11 -18.01
C PHE A 828 -14.86 25.38 -17.79
N ALA A 829 -14.03 25.43 -16.75
CA ALA A 829 -12.99 26.46 -16.61
C ALA A 829 -12.04 26.46 -17.83
N ASN A 830 -11.56 25.28 -18.22
CA ASN A 830 -10.68 25.11 -19.37
C ASN A 830 -11.35 25.38 -20.74
N ALA A 831 -12.67 25.16 -20.87
CA ALA A 831 -13.43 25.60 -22.04
C ALA A 831 -13.48 27.13 -22.13
N SER A 832 -13.66 27.81 -21.00
CA SER A 832 -13.79 29.27 -20.90
C SER A 832 -12.49 30.01 -21.24
N ALA A 833 -11.34 29.45 -20.86
CA ALA A 833 -10.02 29.95 -21.24
C ALA A 833 -9.82 30.00 -22.77
N LYS A 834 -10.50 29.12 -23.52
CA LYS A 834 -10.35 28.98 -24.98
C LYS A 834 -11.12 30.00 -25.81
N GLN A 835 -12.00 30.81 -25.19
CA GLN A 835 -12.70 31.93 -25.86
C GLN A 835 -12.03 33.30 -25.65
N LYS A 836 -11.29 33.51 -24.55
CA LYS A 836 -10.64 34.82 -24.26
C LYS A 836 -9.45 35.16 -25.17
N SER A 837 -8.94 34.22 -25.96
CA SER A 837 -7.72 34.39 -26.77
C SER A 837 -7.93 34.99 -28.17
N LYS A 838 -9.08 35.64 -28.45
CA LYS A 838 -9.41 36.13 -29.79
C LYS A 838 -9.88 37.59 -29.94
N GLU A 839 -10.02 38.35 -28.86
CA GLU A 839 -10.62 39.69 -28.92
C GLU A 839 -9.96 40.69 -27.96
N ALA A 840 -8.66 40.96 -28.15
CA ALA A 840 -7.92 41.98 -27.40
C ALA A 840 -6.74 42.54 -28.21
N THR A 841 -6.97 43.39 -29.21
CA THR A 841 -5.88 44.15 -29.88
C THR A 841 -6.35 45.49 -30.49
N LYS A 842 -6.68 46.49 -29.66
CA LYS A 842 -6.51 47.92 -30.03
C LYS A 842 -6.58 48.91 -28.85
N LEU A 843 -5.50 49.68 -28.69
CA LEU A 843 -5.34 51.07 -28.21
C LEU A 843 -6.29 51.70 -27.15
N GLU A 844 -5.65 52.37 -26.20
CA GLU A 844 -6.17 53.43 -25.28
C GLU A 844 -6.47 54.77 -26.03
N PRO A 845 -6.93 55.89 -25.40
CA PRO A 845 -7.08 56.17 -23.95
C PRO A 845 -8.34 56.96 -23.47
N SER A 846 -8.45 57.07 -22.13
CA SER A 846 -9.07 58.15 -21.31
C SER A 846 -10.57 58.49 -21.41
N VAL A 847 -11.24 58.65 -20.26
CA VAL A 847 -12.10 59.80 -19.80
C VAL A 847 -12.70 59.50 -18.40
N GLU A 848 -13.29 60.51 -17.76
CA GLU A 848 -13.45 60.71 -16.31
C GLU A 848 -14.68 60.07 -15.60
N ALA A 849 -14.48 59.82 -14.29
CA ALA A 849 -15.37 60.01 -13.13
C ALA A 849 -16.91 59.73 -13.15
N ARG A 850 -17.35 58.87 -12.22
CA ARG A 850 -18.35 59.11 -11.14
C ARG A 850 -18.46 57.86 -10.22
N GLU A 851 -18.29 57.98 -8.90
CA GLU A 851 -19.31 58.34 -7.87
C GLU A 851 -20.51 57.39 -7.78
N GLU A 852 -20.53 56.49 -6.78
CA GLU A 852 -21.40 56.62 -5.58
C GLU A 852 -20.98 55.61 -4.47
N GLN A 853 -21.56 55.73 -3.26
CA GLN A 853 -21.00 55.18 -2.01
C GLN A 853 -21.75 53.96 -1.44
N PRO A 854 -21.10 53.16 -0.56
CA PRO A 854 -21.75 52.50 0.56
C PRO A 854 -21.64 53.37 1.84
N GLY A 855 -22.73 54.01 2.26
CA GLY A 855 -22.83 54.54 3.63
C GLY A 855 -23.16 53.43 4.62
N GLU A 856 -23.15 53.59 5.94
CA GLU A 856 -22.61 54.62 6.85
C GLU A 856 -23.14 54.22 8.25
N SER A 857 -22.27 54.09 9.25
CA SER A 857 -22.52 54.42 10.67
C SER A 857 -21.34 53.86 11.51
N GLN A 858 -20.29 54.64 11.77
CA GLN A 858 -20.17 55.70 12.79
C GLN A 858 -19.75 55.17 14.18
N ALA A 859 -19.01 55.89 15.04
CA ALA A 859 -17.94 56.90 14.88
C ALA A 859 -17.48 57.34 16.30
N GLY A 860 -16.26 57.88 16.43
CA GLY A 860 -15.73 58.47 17.68
C GLY A 860 -14.22 58.17 17.83
N GLN A 861 -13.28 59.00 17.36
CA GLN A 861 -12.94 60.40 17.72
C GLN A 861 -12.36 60.53 19.15
N ASP A 862 -11.24 61.24 19.39
CA ASP A 862 -10.34 61.95 18.46
C ASP A 862 -8.96 62.27 19.11
N GLN A 863 -7.89 62.29 18.29
CA GLN A 863 -6.67 63.14 18.42
C GLN A 863 -5.76 63.07 19.69
N PRO A 864 -4.56 63.72 19.70
CA PRO A 864 -3.69 64.18 18.59
C PRO A 864 -2.21 63.71 18.71
N VAL A 865 -1.41 64.01 17.67
CA VAL A 865 0.07 63.89 17.64
C VAL A 865 0.71 65.23 18.09
N PRO A 866 1.91 65.21 18.68
CA PRO A 866 2.98 66.05 18.12
C PRO A 866 4.35 65.38 18.03
N GLU A 867 5.10 65.75 16.99
CA GLU A 867 6.50 65.37 16.73
C GLU A 867 7.49 66.06 17.70
N ALA A 868 8.72 65.51 17.81
CA ALA A 868 9.94 66.08 17.19
C ALA A 868 11.25 65.88 17.99
N ILE A 869 12.39 66.14 17.32
CA ILE A 869 13.75 66.41 17.87
C ILE A 869 14.54 65.15 18.35
N ALA A 870 15.76 64.86 17.88
CA ALA A 870 16.58 65.45 16.80
C ALA A 870 17.87 64.65 16.44
N LYS A 871 18.31 64.77 15.17
CA LYS A 871 19.73 64.82 14.65
C LYS A 871 20.65 63.58 14.78
N ALA A 872 21.67 63.37 13.94
CA ALA A 872 22.03 63.87 12.59
C ALA A 872 23.19 63.02 11.98
N ASP A 873 23.52 63.24 10.70
CA ASP A 873 24.33 62.37 9.81
C ASP A 873 25.86 62.65 9.70
N GLU A 874 26.53 61.85 8.84
CA GLU A 874 27.95 61.85 8.38
C GLU A 874 29.02 61.30 9.39
N GLU A 875 30.22 60.78 9.04
CA GLU A 875 31.12 60.76 7.85
C GLU A 875 31.88 59.37 7.72
N LYS A 876 32.65 58.92 6.69
CA LYS A 876 32.76 59.08 5.20
C LYS A 876 33.74 58.03 4.59
N ASP A 877 33.64 57.82 3.26
CA ASP A 877 34.65 57.43 2.23
C ASP A 877 35.71 56.29 2.37
N GLY A 878 35.67 55.37 1.38
CA GLY A 878 36.77 55.12 0.40
C GLY A 878 37.99 54.24 0.76
N PRO A 879 38.85 53.84 -0.22
CA PRO A 879 38.88 54.21 -1.65
C PRO A 879 38.94 53.02 -2.67
N GLU A 880 39.10 53.35 -3.96
CA GLU A 880 39.26 52.43 -5.10
C GLU A 880 40.63 51.71 -5.20
N VAL A 881 40.68 50.58 -5.93
CA VAL A 881 41.78 50.26 -6.87
C VAL A 881 41.18 49.55 -8.11
N ALA A 882 41.65 49.90 -9.32
CA ALA A 882 41.24 49.25 -10.57
C ALA A 882 42.43 48.72 -11.41
N GLY A 883 42.39 47.43 -11.75
CA GLY A 883 42.94 46.83 -12.97
C GLY A 883 44.47 46.76 -13.19
N ILE A 884 44.96 45.58 -13.57
CA ILE A 884 46.13 45.39 -14.46
C ILE A 884 46.02 44.04 -15.19
N LYS A 885 46.43 43.99 -16.46
CA LYS A 885 46.71 42.76 -17.22
C LYS A 885 48.22 42.53 -17.28
N ARG A 886 48.64 41.27 -17.11
CA ARG A 886 49.80 40.59 -17.73
C ARG A 886 49.60 39.08 -17.46
N ASP A 887 49.57 38.21 -18.46
CA ASP A 887 50.67 37.76 -19.33
C ASP A 887 51.62 36.80 -18.59
N ALA A 888 51.89 35.65 -19.21
CA ALA A 888 52.57 34.52 -18.59
C ALA A 888 54.11 34.62 -18.67
N PRO A 889 54.85 33.94 -17.77
CA PRO A 889 56.19 33.44 -18.06
C PRO A 889 56.11 32.17 -18.91
N ASP A 890 57.03 32.05 -19.87
CA ASP A 890 57.24 30.89 -20.74
C ASP A 890 58.63 30.28 -20.46
N ALA A 891 58.87 29.08 -20.98
CA ALA A 891 60.08 28.25 -20.88
C ALA A 891 60.43 27.68 -19.48
N GLY A 892 61.02 26.48 -19.37
CA GLY A 892 61.35 25.50 -20.43
C GLY A 892 62.28 24.39 -19.89
N GLY A 893 62.48 23.32 -20.67
CA GLY A 893 63.38 22.22 -20.28
C GLY A 893 63.13 20.91 -21.03
N ASP A 894 63.71 20.79 -22.23
CA ASP A 894 63.53 19.65 -23.15
C ASP A 894 64.41 18.42 -22.83
N ALA A 895 64.01 17.27 -23.39
CA ALA A 895 64.91 16.20 -23.81
C ALA A 895 64.25 15.34 -24.91
N ASP A 896 64.82 15.34 -26.12
CA ASP A 896 64.35 14.56 -27.28
C ASP A 896 64.72 13.06 -27.22
N GLU A 897 63.98 12.20 -27.93
CA GLU A 897 64.56 11.38 -29.03
C GLU A 897 63.49 10.65 -29.88
N GLU A 898 63.70 10.63 -31.21
CA GLU A 898 62.97 9.88 -32.26
C GLU A 898 63.92 9.71 -33.47
N PRO A 899 63.74 8.79 -34.46
CA PRO A 899 62.99 7.53 -34.54
C PRO A 899 63.93 6.33 -34.90
N PRO A 900 63.43 5.16 -35.37
CA PRO A 900 63.50 4.95 -36.84
C PRO A 900 62.39 4.14 -37.54
N ARG A 901 62.31 4.42 -38.84
CA ARG A 901 61.40 3.98 -39.92
C ARG A 901 61.14 2.47 -40.16
N LYS A 902 59.86 2.17 -40.46
CA LYS A 902 59.29 1.36 -41.58
C LYS A 902 59.72 -0.11 -41.80
N THR A 903 58.72 -1.00 -41.91
CA THR A 903 58.45 -1.77 -43.16
C THR A 903 56.94 -2.00 -43.36
N SER A 904 56.55 -2.46 -44.55
CA SER A 904 55.19 -2.41 -45.10
C SER A 904 54.68 -3.75 -45.62
N ARG A 905 53.34 -3.95 -45.63
CA ARG A 905 52.48 -4.66 -46.63
C ARG A 905 51.15 -5.11 -45.98
N VAL A 906 50.00 -5.25 -46.66
CA VAL A 906 49.51 -4.70 -47.95
C VAL A 906 47.96 -4.82 -47.95
N SER A 907 47.23 -3.92 -48.61
CA SER A 907 45.76 -4.02 -48.79
C SER A 907 45.39 -4.68 -50.13
N PRO A 908 44.11 -5.07 -50.31
CA PRO A 908 43.38 -4.47 -51.43
C PRO A 908 42.02 -3.88 -51.02
N VAL A 909 41.49 -3.00 -51.87
CA VAL A 909 40.23 -2.24 -51.68
C VAL A 909 39.53 -2.12 -53.05
N LYS A 910 38.22 -1.80 -53.04
CA LYS A 910 37.32 -1.49 -54.19
C LYS A 910 36.62 -2.75 -54.74
N SER A 911 35.38 -2.66 -55.24
CA SER A 911 34.74 -1.54 -55.95
C SER A 911 33.39 -1.03 -55.41
N ARG A 912 33.04 0.20 -55.84
CA ARG A 912 31.66 0.70 -55.89
C ARG A 912 30.97 0.20 -57.16
N GLN A 913 29.66 -0.01 -57.12
CA GLN A 913 28.77 0.20 -58.28
C GLN A 913 27.39 0.68 -57.81
N SER A 914 26.56 1.17 -58.74
CA SER A 914 25.38 1.98 -58.41
C SER A 914 24.25 1.88 -59.43
N LYS A 915 22.99 1.98 -58.95
CA LYS A 915 21.73 2.11 -59.69
C LYS A 915 21.28 0.85 -60.46
N ILE A 916 20.00 0.51 -60.32
CA ILE A 916 18.97 0.62 -61.39
C ILE A 916 17.58 0.42 -60.77
N ASN A 917 16.60 1.20 -61.22
CA ASN A 917 15.16 1.01 -60.95
C ASN A 917 14.44 0.75 -62.27
N PRO A 918 13.51 -0.21 -62.31
CA PRO A 918 12.35 -0.17 -63.20
C PRO A 918 11.04 -0.43 -62.41
N THR A 919 9.87 0.11 -62.76
CA THR A 919 9.49 1.17 -63.72
C THR A 919 8.10 1.67 -63.32
N SER A 920 7.77 2.94 -63.59
CA SER A 920 6.41 3.49 -63.39
C SER A 920 5.69 3.70 -64.73
N ASN A 921 4.41 3.30 -64.77
CA ASN A 921 3.38 3.81 -65.67
C ASN A 921 2.00 3.32 -65.15
N GLY A 922 0.92 4.09 -65.11
CA GLY A 922 0.79 5.53 -65.36
C GLY A 922 -0.42 5.88 -66.23
N ASN A 923 -1.54 6.31 -65.62
CA ASN A 923 -2.49 7.26 -66.22
C ASN A 923 -3.54 7.77 -65.20
N LYS A 924 -4.20 8.90 -65.51
CA LYS A 924 -5.16 9.61 -64.64
C LYS A 924 -6.60 9.54 -65.17
N SER A 925 -7.54 9.45 -64.22
CA SER A 925 -8.91 10.04 -64.13
C SER A 925 -9.71 10.41 -65.40
N PRO A 926 -11.04 10.26 -65.34
CA PRO A 926 -11.87 11.45 -65.10
C PRO A 926 -13.03 11.28 -64.09
N VAL A 927 -13.74 12.39 -63.83
CA VAL A 927 -14.76 12.57 -62.75
C VAL A 927 -16.20 12.60 -63.30
N LYS A 928 -17.17 12.01 -62.57
CA LYS A 928 -18.63 12.32 -62.46
C LYS A 928 -19.36 11.14 -61.76
N ALA A 929 -20.53 11.23 -61.11
CA ALA A 929 -21.33 12.34 -60.57
C ALA A 929 -22.33 11.79 -59.49
N LYS A 930 -23.11 12.66 -58.83
CA LYS A 930 -24.11 12.28 -57.79
C LYS A 930 -25.42 11.71 -58.37
N GLN A 931 -25.99 10.69 -57.71
CA GLN A 931 -27.41 10.42 -57.45
C GLN A 931 -27.53 9.17 -56.54
N GLY A 932 -28.61 8.90 -55.79
CA GLY A 932 -29.81 9.70 -55.54
C GLY A 932 -31.01 8.87 -55.05
N GLY A 933 -31.21 8.76 -53.72
CA GLY A 933 -32.38 8.12 -53.07
C GLY A 933 -32.31 6.60 -52.92
N THR A 934 -33.26 5.88 -52.29
CA THR A 934 -34.27 6.25 -51.26
C THR A 934 -34.99 4.98 -50.76
N GLN A 935 -35.19 4.81 -49.44
CA GLN A 935 -36.14 3.87 -48.78
C GLN A 935 -35.89 2.35 -49.01
N LYS A 936 -35.93 1.42 -48.04
CA LYS A 936 -36.76 1.06 -46.84
C LYS A 936 -37.77 -0.07 -47.14
N ILE A 937 -37.76 -1.10 -46.27
CA ILE A 937 -38.80 -2.16 -46.08
C ILE A 937 -38.83 -3.19 -47.23
N THR A 938 -38.56 -4.48 -46.99
CA THR A 938 -39.47 -5.44 -46.31
C THR A 938 -38.81 -6.50 -45.39
N LYS A 939 -39.59 -6.99 -44.41
CA LYS A 939 -39.48 -8.29 -43.71
C LYS A 939 -40.26 -9.36 -44.53
N PHE A 940 -40.27 -10.69 -44.34
CA PHE A 940 -39.61 -11.69 -43.46
C PHE A 940 -39.83 -13.08 -44.11
N PHE A 941 -39.06 -14.10 -43.70
CA PHE A 941 -39.27 -15.57 -43.79
C PHE A 941 -40.32 -16.19 -44.76
N ALA A 942 -39.84 -17.09 -45.61
CA ALA A 942 -40.40 -18.43 -45.89
C ALA A 942 -39.22 -19.35 -46.24
N ASN A 943 -38.83 -20.36 -45.46
CA ASN A 943 -39.46 -21.65 -45.09
C ASN A 943 -39.03 -22.83 -45.97
N SER A 944 -38.62 -23.92 -45.30
CA SER A 944 -38.70 -25.32 -45.74
C SER A 944 -37.88 -25.79 -46.95
N SER A 945 -36.65 -26.24 -46.70
CA SER A 945 -36.24 -27.66 -46.83
C SER A 945 -35.04 -27.94 -45.95
#